data_AF-A3DKP9-F1
#
_entry.id   AF-A3DKP9-F1
#
_cell.length_a   1.000
_cell.length_b   1.000
_cell.length_c   1.000
_cell.angle_alpha   90.00
_cell.angle_beta   90.00
_cell.angle_gamma   90.00
#
_symmetry.space_group_name_H-M   'P 1'
#
loop_
_entity.id
_entity.type
_entity.pdbx_description
1 polymer ?
#
loop_
_entity_poly.entity_id
_entity_poly.type
_entity_poly.pdbx_seq_one_letter_code
_entity_poly.pdbx_strand_id
1 'polypeptide(L)'
;MRIRTKTILEKLGYNYLYRVDEGSEPEYSNATFSDIVPEFSNHRIGSFKLYKHQYTGYQALAQRKNLIIKSGTGSGKTEVWILHAMNMIKKDEKTHVLVLYPTLALANDQIKRIREYLSLINKEPIQLDSVRRAELEASIGKRGLRDLIGKTNIIISNPAFILHDVKKHLLHPTRSPLYSFYKRLDMIVVDEIDFYGPRSLALLLALLRILSEYSDVKPQIAVLTATLSNPEDLGKYLKDITSREYEVVQGKPFNVDNHQYIILGKNLENIWKILVNNKELVENIGDPTIRKELLNAIDSFKYFVENIHRIISIAHSQGIDLPSPSIDYGEIINEYFKDDYVTLVFTYSISMAEEVVRTIKHRYGEDKPIASHHHLVPKKKREEIEEKARKGLIKVIVSPRTLSQGIDIGTIARIVHLGLPSDVREYYQREGRKGRRKELGFAETVIIPFSRWDKELLSRGFDVFEKWLGLGIEKTLVNPDNLYIYLFTGLAKLLSPWYREKLNELEEKALKKAGVLTKKGINENLMKWIFERINFYEFAPPYGIKRYLVKGDKLIPLEPIGHCDLVEKFQPGNIDYSEEAIITHLDTGKTTRYVRAVYEKPIREINFYSDDAFAVALEEYRYIKMNWGEKPNIMRDILAGRLTSEELCVVYTPWNGFGKYRKIPDRCIWKLRSEKPRVLVRGDKAIVYYDRRQIYVPKPTAGEYRDYTYGYLYSVDPGENSDLLRLGLALLMIVLRRLYGIAFETIMYDVIKLGEYKYFSLHEPEAAGIIDKINWLDVRRKIEEYKFTDLDTILLSEIDDISYSILISYDFEWEIIRQQMLRIIDYILARDKIKVLFSGKEIVVPKPSPALKLLALSLMVEVVGEETELPRILVAINAYDGEKHYPAIALYPPIPYIKPPHEILDVEKKLLEKIMYEDYKIIIPNKEKTLYQLKTANMKQLALIIGNMPDKTIDITQKIQTINLKNVSFQELAIQYTGQEKTVNPSRIREILKTIREKMTIYETHRKQIIEYLRNMSETTYLSYLIIQALINEIKQ
;
A
#
# COMPACT_ATOMS: atom_id res chain seq x y z
N MET A 1 -29.07 6.66 -29.83
CA MET A 1 -28.03 7.26 -30.69
C MET A 1 -26.74 7.41 -29.89
N ARG A 2 -25.56 7.07 -30.45
CA ARG A 2 -24.26 7.27 -29.78
C ARG A 2 -23.87 8.74 -29.83
N ILE A 3 -23.46 9.31 -28.68
CA ILE A 3 -23.04 10.71 -28.58
C ILE A 3 -21.53 10.79 -28.45
N ARG A 4 -20.90 11.79 -29.07
CA ARG A 4 -19.47 12.09 -28.92
C ARG A 4 -19.29 13.30 -28.01
N THR A 5 -18.39 13.19 -27.03
CA THR A 5 -18.05 14.29 -26.12
C THR A 5 -17.51 15.49 -26.88
N LYS A 6 -16.75 15.27 -27.96
CA LYS A 6 -16.26 16.34 -28.85
C LYS A 6 -17.36 17.34 -29.25
N THR A 7 -18.47 16.83 -29.78
CA THR A 7 -19.60 17.64 -30.24
C THR A 7 -20.28 18.39 -29.10
N ILE A 8 -20.34 17.78 -27.91
CA ILE A 8 -20.89 18.44 -26.70
C ILE A 8 -19.99 19.61 -26.28
N LEU A 9 -18.67 19.39 -26.20
CA LEU A 9 -17.72 20.41 -25.77
C LEU A 9 -17.70 21.59 -26.73
N GLU A 10 -17.71 21.34 -28.04
CA GLU A 10 -17.79 22.38 -29.07
C GLU A 10 -19.10 23.19 -28.96
N LYS A 11 -20.24 22.51 -28.80
CA LYS A 11 -21.55 23.15 -28.61
C LYS A 11 -21.60 24.03 -27.36
N LEU A 12 -21.02 23.56 -26.25
CA LEU A 12 -21.00 24.27 -24.97
C LEU A 12 -19.87 25.32 -24.87
N GLY A 13 -19.02 25.41 -25.89
CA GLY A 13 -17.94 26.40 -25.98
C GLY A 13 -16.74 26.08 -25.09
N TYR A 14 -16.39 24.81 -24.89
CA TYR A 14 -15.21 24.39 -24.11
C TYR A 14 -13.94 24.29 -24.96
N ASN A 15 -12.82 24.73 -24.37
CA ASN A 15 -11.49 24.37 -24.80
C ASN A 15 -11.10 23.03 -24.17
N TYR A 16 -10.53 22.14 -24.97
CA TYR A 16 -10.11 20.82 -24.54
C TYR A 16 -8.88 20.35 -25.30
N LEU A 17 -8.09 19.50 -24.66
CA LEU A 17 -7.09 18.69 -25.34
C LEU A 17 -7.72 17.39 -25.78
N TYR A 18 -7.33 16.88 -26.94
CA TYR A 18 -7.86 15.65 -27.51
C TYR A 18 -6.76 14.72 -28.00
N ARG A 19 -6.93 13.42 -27.70
CA ARG A 19 -6.08 12.33 -28.23
C ARG A 19 -6.93 11.07 -28.42
N VAL A 20 -6.44 10.14 -29.23
CA VAL A 20 -6.97 8.78 -29.32
C VAL A 20 -5.88 7.80 -28.90
N ASP A 21 -6.20 6.89 -27.97
CA ASP A 21 -5.40 5.70 -27.74
C ASP A 21 -6.00 4.56 -28.58
N GLU A 22 -5.16 3.90 -29.37
CA GLU A 22 -5.58 2.78 -30.21
C GLU A 22 -6.06 1.59 -29.38
N GLY A 23 -7.10 0.92 -29.87
CA GLY A 23 -7.58 -0.32 -29.31
C GLY A 23 -6.51 -1.41 -29.29
N SER A 24 -6.70 -2.41 -28.44
CA SER A 24 -5.81 -3.56 -28.35
C SER A 24 -6.60 -4.85 -28.44
N GLU A 25 -6.08 -5.81 -29.20
CA GLU A 25 -6.60 -7.18 -29.24
C GLU A 25 -5.56 -8.16 -28.67
N PRO A 26 -5.98 -9.16 -27.87
CA PRO A 26 -5.07 -10.20 -27.41
C PRO A 26 -4.67 -11.14 -28.56
N GLU A 27 -3.45 -11.71 -28.47
CA GLU A 27 -3.02 -12.75 -29.39
C GLU A 27 -3.86 -14.03 -29.19
N TYR A 28 -4.30 -14.66 -30.28
CA TYR A 28 -5.03 -15.92 -30.25
C TYR A 28 -4.09 -17.12 -30.35
N SER A 29 -4.46 -18.21 -29.68
CA SER A 29 -3.87 -19.54 -29.87
C SER A 29 -4.61 -20.30 -30.97
N ASN A 30 -4.08 -21.47 -31.35
CA ASN A 30 -4.76 -22.36 -32.29
C ASN A 30 -5.82 -23.25 -31.64
N ALA A 31 -5.85 -23.34 -30.30
CA ALA A 31 -6.79 -24.16 -29.56
C ALA A 31 -8.11 -23.40 -29.31
N THR A 32 -9.22 -24.11 -29.38
CA THR A 32 -10.57 -23.64 -29.06
C THR A 32 -11.01 -24.12 -27.67
N PHE A 33 -12.07 -23.53 -27.12
CA PHE A 33 -12.62 -23.96 -25.84
C PHE A 33 -13.03 -25.45 -25.86
N SER A 34 -13.61 -25.90 -26.97
CA SER A 34 -13.97 -27.30 -27.18
C SER A 34 -12.78 -28.25 -27.28
N ASP A 35 -11.60 -27.78 -27.72
CA ASP A 35 -10.39 -28.61 -27.74
C ASP A 35 -9.86 -28.89 -26.32
N ILE A 36 -10.13 -27.98 -25.37
CA ILE A 36 -9.68 -28.11 -23.97
C ILE A 36 -10.69 -28.89 -23.12
N VAL A 37 -11.98 -28.57 -23.29
CA VAL A 37 -13.11 -29.21 -22.61
C VAL A 37 -14.19 -29.50 -23.64
N PRO A 38 -14.32 -30.76 -24.13
CA PRO A 38 -15.24 -31.12 -25.22
C PRO A 38 -16.70 -30.71 -25.01
N GLU A 39 -17.16 -30.66 -23.77
CA GLU A 39 -18.53 -30.28 -23.39
C GLU A 39 -18.91 -28.85 -23.81
N PHE A 40 -17.93 -28.00 -24.14
CA PHE A 40 -18.19 -26.67 -24.70
C PHE A 40 -18.67 -26.71 -26.16
N SER A 41 -18.67 -27.86 -26.85
CA SER A 41 -19.07 -27.97 -28.27
C SER A 41 -20.44 -27.35 -28.58
N ASN A 42 -21.39 -27.46 -27.66
CA ASN A 42 -22.75 -26.93 -27.79
C ASN A 42 -22.93 -25.57 -27.09
N HIS A 43 -21.86 -25.00 -26.53
CA HIS A 43 -21.87 -23.73 -25.83
C HIS A 43 -21.45 -22.60 -26.77
N ARG A 44 -22.02 -21.39 -26.59
CA ARG A 44 -21.76 -20.19 -27.42
C ARG A 44 -20.29 -19.78 -27.59
N ILE A 45 -19.40 -20.25 -26.72
CA ILE A 45 -17.95 -19.93 -26.78
C ILE A 45 -17.10 -21.12 -27.26
N GLY A 46 -17.69 -22.30 -27.51
CA GLY A 46 -16.95 -23.52 -27.82
C GLY A 46 -16.02 -23.38 -29.02
N SER A 47 -16.52 -22.73 -30.09
CA SER A 47 -15.77 -22.48 -31.33
C SER A 47 -14.78 -21.31 -31.24
N PHE A 48 -14.78 -20.54 -30.15
CA PHE A 48 -13.85 -19.43 -30.00
C PHE A 48 -12.44 -19.93 -29.69
N LYS A 49 -11.45 -19.31 -30.33
CA LYS A 49 -10.04 -19.57 -30.02
C LYS A 49 -9.69 -18.99 -28.65
N LEU A 50 -8.93 -19.73 -27.85
CA LEU A 50 -8.38 -19.20 -26.60
C LEU A 50 -7.34 -18.14 -26.94
N TYR A 51 -7.25 -17.11 -26.11
CA TYR A 51 -6.09 -16.22 -26.12
C TYR A 51 -4.82 -16.97 -25.73
N LYS A 52 -3.67 -16.53 -26.24
CA LYS A 52 -2.37 -17.13 -25.98
C LYS A 52 -2.04 -17.20 -24.48
N HIS A 53 -2.35 -16.14 -23.73
CA HIS A 53 -2.17 -16.14 -22.27
C HIS A 53 -3.14 -17.10 -21.56
N GLN A 54 -4.36 -17.31 -22.10
CA GLN A 54 -5.29 -18.27 -21.54
C GLN A 54 -4.78 -19.70 -21.74
N TYR A 55 -4.33 -20.02 -22.95
CA TYR A 55 -3.79 -21.33 -23.27
C TYR A 55 -2.51 -21.64 -22.48
N THR A 56 -1.56 -20.69 -22.43
CA THR A 56 -0.31 -20.83 -21.67
C THR A 56 -0.60 -21.00 -20.16
N GLY A 57 -1.50 -20.19 -19.60
CA GLY A 57 -1.92 -20.32 -18.21
C GLY A 57 -2.59 -21.67 -17.91
N TYR A 58 -3.43 -22.16 -18.82
CA TYR A 58 -4.03 -23.49 -18.70
C TYR A 58 -2.97 -24.59 -18.74
N GLN A 59 -1.98 -24.50 -19.65
CA GLN A 59 -0.89 -25.47 -19.74
C GLN A 59 -0.05 -25.51 -18.47
N ALA A 60 0.28 -24.35 -17.89
CA ALA A 60 0.99 -24.26 -16.61
C ALA A 60 0.21 -24.97 -15.50
N LEU A 61 -1.11 -24.73 -15.43
CA LEU A 61 -1.97 -25.41 -14.46
C LEU A 61 -2.05 -26.93 -14.73
N ALA A 62 -2.19 -27.35 -15.99
CA ALA A 62 -2.19 -28.75 -16.38
C ALA A 62 -0.89 -29.47 -16.00
N GLN A 63 0.25 -28.77 -16.02
CA GLN A 63 1.55 -29.23 -15.54
C GLN A 63 1.70 -29.20 -14.00
N ARG A 64 0.60 -28.95 -13.26
CA ARG A 64 0.55 -28.92 -11.79
C ARG A 64 1.37 -27.80 -11.13
N LYS A 65 1.70 -26.75 -11.88
CA LYS A 65 2.37 -25.54 -11.37
C LYS A 65 1.38 -24.54 -10.76
N ASN A 66 1.80 -23.77 -9.77
CA ASN A 66 1.07 -22.57 -9.38
C ASN A 66 1.06 -21.56 -10.54
N LEU A 67 0.02 -20.74 -10.63
CA LEU A 67 -0.14 -19.77 -11.70
C LEU A 67 -0.25 -18.36 -11.12
N ILE A 68 0.48 -17.41 -11.70
CA ILE A 68 0.26 -15.98 -11.50
C ILE A 68 -0.04 -15.40 -12.88
N ILE A 69 -1.29 -15.00 -13.13
CA ILE A 69 -1.69 -14.39 -14.40
C ILE A 69 -1.87 -12.88 -14.24
N LYS A 70 -1.02 -12.13 -14.95
CA LYS A 70 -1.05 -10.67 -15.01
C LYS A 70 -1.71 -10.22 -16.30
N SER A 71 -2.98 -9.82 -16.21
CA SER A 71 -3.71 -9.26 -17.35
C SER A 71 -4.80 -8.29 -16.89
N GLY A 72 -5.13 -7.31 -17.74
CA GLY A 72 -6.21 -6.36 -17.48
C GLY A 72 -7.58 -7.01 -17.35
N THR A 73 -8.59 -6.23 -17.00
CA THR A 73 -9.98 -6.72 -17.00
C THR A 73 -10.46 -7.01 -18.44
N GLY A 74 -11.40 -7.96 -18.61
CA GLY A 74 -11.89 -8.33 -19.95
C GLY A 74 -10.98 -9.25 -20.77
N SER A 75 -9.84 -9.69 -20.23
CA SER A 75 -8.88 -10.60 -20.89
C SER A 75 -9.21 -12.09 -20.78
N GLY A 76 -10.32 -12.45 -20.13
CA GLY A 76 -10.73 -13.85 -19.93
C GLY A 76 -9.85 -14.64 -18.95
N LYS A 77 -9.37 -14.01 -17.87
CA LYS A 77 -8.60 -14.67 -16.79
C LYS A 77 -9.39 -15.79 -16.10
N THR A 78 -10.71 -15.64 -15.98
CA THR A 78 -11.59 -16.62 -15.32
C THR A 78 -11.57 -17.98 -16.03
N GLU A 79 -11.52 -17.97 -17.37
CA GLU A 79 -11.53 -19.17 -18.20
C GLU A 79 -10.32 -20.08 -17.94
N VAL A 80 -9.19 -19.50 -17.56
CA VAL A 80 -7.92 -20.23 -17.38
C VAL A 80 -8.02 -21.28 -16.28
N TRP A 81 -8.51 -20.87 -15.11
CA TRP A 81 -8.62 -21.76 -13.96
C TRP A 81 -9.88 -22.63 -14.03
N ILE A 82 -11.00 -22.13 -14.58
CA ILE A 82 -12.25 -22.91 -14.61
C ILE A 82 -12.15 -24.10 -15.57
N LEU A 83 -11.51 -23.94 -16.73
CA LEU A 83 -11.26 -25.04 -17.66
C LEU A 83 -10.38 -26.13 -17.00
N HIS A 84 -9.36 -25.70 -16.25
CA HIS A 84 -8.52 -26.63 -15.50
C HIS A 84 -9.31 -27.34 -14.38
N ALA A 85 -10.08 -26.60 -13.60
CA ALA A 85 -10.91 -27.13 -12.52
C ALA A 85 -11.93 -28.16 -13.03
N MET A 86 -12.60 -27.89 -14.16
CA MET A 86 -13.52 -28.84 -14.80
C MET A 86 -12.82 -30.16 -15.16
N ASN A 87 -11.61 -30.07 -15.75
CA ASN A 87 -10.81 -31.25 -16.08
C ASN A 87 -10.31 -32.00 -14.83
N MET A 88 -10.04 -31.32 -13.72
CA MET A 88 -9.74 -31.97 -12.44
C MET A 88 -10.97 -32.72 -11.90
N ILE A 89 -12.14 -32.08 -11.87
CA ILE A 89 -13.39 -32.65 -11.36
C ILE A 89 -13.81 -33.88 -12.18
N LYS A 90 -13.64 -33.84 -13.51
CA LYS A 90 -13.91 -34.99 -14.40
C LYS A 90 -13.00 -36.18 -14.12
N LYS A 91 -11.74 -35.94 -13.75
CA LYS A 91 -10.78 -36.99 -13.41
C LYS A 91 -11.00 -37.54 -12.00
N ASP A 92 -11.48 -36.70 -11.09
CA ASP A 92 -11.69 -37.03 -9.69
C ASP A 92 -12.86 -36.22 -9.11
N GLU A 93 -14.01 -36.87 -8.93
CA GLU A 93 -15.23 -36.24 -8.42
C GLU A 93 -15.08 -35.70 -7.00
N LYS A 94 -14.04 -36.08 -6.27
CA LYS A 94 -13.73 -35.56 -4.92
C LYS A 94 -12.87 -34.31 -4.95
N THR A 95 -12.59 -33.75 -6.12
CA THR A 95 -11.84 -32.50 -6.28
C THR A 95 -12.56 -31.33 -5.59
N HIS A 96 -11.83 -30.56 -4.79
CA HIS A 96 -12.33 -29.34 -4.15
C HIS A 96 -11.54 -28.10 -4.57
N VAL A 97 -12.25 -27.07 -5.00
CA VAL A 97 -11.71 -25.78 -5.48
C VAL A 97 -12.30 -24.63 -4.68
N LEU A 98 -11.46 -23.85 -4.00
CA LEU A 98 -11.85 -22.62 -3.31
C LEU A 98 -11.54 -21.41 -4.19
N VAL A 99 -12.54 -20.58 -4.46
CA VAL A 99 -12.38 -19.33 -5.23
C VAL A 99 -12.63 -18.14 -4.31
N LEU A 100 -11.64 -17.28 -4.19
CA LEU A 100 -11.67 -16.07 -3.37
C LEU A 100 -11.80 -14.84 -4.26
N TYR A 101 -12.90 -14.13 -4.10
CA TYR A 101 -13.09 -12.79 -4.68
C TYR A 101 -12.95 -11.71 -3.60
N PRO A 102 -12.44 -10.52 -3.94
CA PRO A 102 -12.34 -9.40 -3.01
C PRO A 102 -13.69 -8.97 -2.44
N THR A 103 -14.75 -8.93 -3.24
CA THR A 103 -16.05 -8.44 -2.79
C THR A 103 -17.16 -9.44 -3.07
N LEU A 104 -18.21 -9.40 -2.23
CA LEU A 104 -19.42 -10.20 -2.43
C LEU A 104 -20.13 -9.85 -3.75
N ALA A 105 -20.06 -8.58 -4.17
CA ALA A 105 -20.63 -8.14 -5.44
C ALA A 105 -19.93 -8.82 -6.62
N LEU A 106 -18.59 -8.86 -6.62
CA LEU A 106 -17.83 -9.56 -7.66
C LEU A 106 -18.08 -11.07 -7.64
N ALA A 107 -18.14 -11.67 -6.44
CA ALA A 107 -18.50 -13.08 -6.29
C ALA A 107 -19.90 -13.41 -6.86
N ASN A 108 -20.90 -12.57 -6.57
CA ASN A 108 -22.27 -12.68 -7.08
C ASN A 108 -22.36 -12.55 -8.61
N ASP A 109 -21.48 -11.74 -9.21
CA ASP A 109 -21.43 -11.57 -10.65
C ASP A 109 -20.81 -12.81 -11.32
N GLN A 110 -19.69 -13.29 -10.79
CA GLN A 110 -18.97 -14.43 -11.36
C GLN A 110 -19.69 -15.77 -11.17
N ILE A 111 -20.49 -15.95 -10.11
CA ILE A 111 -21.19 -17.23 -9.90
C ILE A 111 -22.16 -17.58 -11.02
N LYS A 112 -22.82 -16.60 -11.67
CA LYS A 112 -23.74 -16.89 -12.79
C LYS A 112 -22.99 -17.54 -13.95
N ARG A 113 -21.84 -16.96 -14.29
CA ARG A 113 -20.95 -17.45 -15.36
C ARG A 113 -20.34 -18.81 -15.01
N ILE A 114 -19.86 -18.98 -13.78
CA ILE A 114 -19.28 -20.25 -13.32
C ILE A 114 -20.34 -21.35 -13.30
N ARG A 115 -21.59 -21.04 -12.93
CA ARG A 115 -22.71 -21.99 -12.99
C ARG A 115 -23.06 -22.39 -14.42
N GLU A 116 -23.02 -21.46 -15.37
CA GLU A 116 -23.20 -21.75 -16.82
C GLU A 116 -22.15 -22.75 -17.32
N TYR A 117 -20.90 -22.65 -16.87
CA TYR A 117 -19.84 -23.59 -17.29
C TYR A 117 -19.90 -24.93 -16.56
N LEU A 118 -20.17 -24.95 -15.25
CA LEU A 118 -20.22 -26.19 -14.49
C LEU A 118 -21.45 -27.06 -14.83
N SER A 119 -22.54 -26.45 -15.29
CA SER A 119 -23.72 -27.21 -15.74
C SER A 119 -23.40 -28.11 -16.94
N LEU A 120 -22.40 -27.76 -17.76
CA LEU A 120 -21.92 -28.58 -18.87
C LEU A 120 -21.37 -29.95 -18.42
N ILE A 121 -20.95 -30.07 -17.16
CA ILE A 121 -20.48 -31.31 -16.55
C ILE A 121 -21.39 -31.79 -15.41
N ASN A 122 -22.65 -31.33 -15.38
CA ASN A 122 -23.65 -31.65 -14.36
C ASN A 122 -23.20 -31.37 -12.91
N LYS A 123 -22.44 -30.28 -12.70
CA LYS A 123 -22.03 -29.80 -11.37
C LYS A 123 -22.54 -28.38 -11.12
N GLU A 124 -22.60 -27.98 -9.85
CA GLU A 124 -22.97 -26.62 -9.48
C GLU A 124 -21.99 -26.02 -8.45
N PRO A 125 -21.69 -24.72 -8.55
CA PRO A 125 -20.92 -24.02 -7.54
C PRO A 125 -21.82 -23.56 -6.39
N ILE A 126 -21.25 -23.46 -5.19
CA ILE A 126 -21.91 -22.80 -4.05
C ILE A 126 -21.16 -21.52 -3.70
N GLN A 127 -21.90 -20.43 -3.59
CA GLN A 127 -21.39 -19.23 -2.94
C GLN A 127 -21.66 -19.31 -1.43
N LEU A 128 -20.62 -19.12 -0.63
CA LEU A 128 -20.70 -19.09 0.83
C LEU A 128 -20.21 -17.75 1.37
N ASP A 129 -21.10 -17.10 2.10
CA ASP A 129 -20.83 -15.94 2.94
C ASP A 129 -21.66 -16.04 4.23
N SER A 130 -21.56 -15.03 5.11
CA SER A 130 -22.26 -15.05 6.40
C SER A 130 -23.78 -15.13 6.25
N VAL A 131 -24.36 -14.45 5.26
CA VAL A 131 -25.82 -14.40 5.01
C VAL A 131 -26.27 -15.71 4.39
N ARG A 132 -25.62 -16.12 3.30
CA ARG A 132 -25.98 -17.34 2.57
C ARG A 132 -25.80 -18.60 3.43
N ARG A 133 -24.78 -18.62 4.29
CA ARG A 133 -24.61 -19.66 5.29
C ARG A 133 -25.80 -19.72 6.24
N ALA A 134 -26.26 -18.59 6.77
CA ALA A 134 -27.40 -18.56 7.69
C ALA A 134 -28.70 -19.04 7.01
N GLU A 135 -28.93 -18.65 5.76
CA GLU A 135 -30.06 -19.13 4.95
C GLU A 135 -30.02 -20.65 4.73
N LEU A 136 -28.84 -21.19 4.38
CA LEU A 136 -28.66 -22.63 4.21
C LEU A 136 -28.77 -23.39 5.54
N GLU A 137 -28.18 -22.89 6.63
CA GLU A 137 -28.34 -23.51 7.96
C GLU A 137 -29.80 -23.51 8.42
N ALA A 138 -30.58 -22.47 8.10
CA ALA A 138 -32.01 -22.39 8.43
C ALA A 138 -32.86 -23.37 7.61
N SER A 139 -32.50 -23.61 6.35
CA SER A 139 -33.29 -24.46 5.43
C SER A 139 -32.97 -25.95 5.53
N ILE A 140 -31.68 -26.33 5.61
CA ILE A 140 -31.24 -27.74 5.59
C ILE A 140 -30.54 -28.19 6.88
N GLY A 141 -30.45 -27.31 7.88
CA GLY A 141 -29.79 -27.58 9.15
C GLY A 141 -28.27 -27.63 9.04
N LYS A 142 -27.58 -27.62 10.20
CA LYS A 142 -26.11 -27.65 10.25
C LYS A 142 -25.49 -28.93 9.68
N ARG A 143 -26.16 -30.08 9.85
CA ARG A 143 -25.71 -31.36 9.30
C ARG A 143 -25.89 -31.38 7.78
N GLY A 144 -27.06 -30.98 7.28
CA GLY A 144 -27.31 -30.87 5.84
C GLY A 144 -26.36 -29.91 5.15
N LEU A 145 -26.02 -28.77 5.78
CA LEU A 145 -25.01 -27.86 5.24
C LEU A 145 -23.64 -28.52 5.10
N ARG A 146 -23.19 -29.31 6.08
CA ARG A 146 -21.91 -30.03 5.99
C ARG A 146 -21.92 -31.07 4.88
N ASP A 147 -23.02 -31.81 4.74
CA ASP A 147 -23.16 -32.83 3.70
C ASP A 147 -23.18 -32.19 2.31
N LEU A 148 -23.86 -31.04 2.17
CA LEU A 148 -23.86 -30.25 0.94
C LEU A 148 -22.46 -29.75 0.58
N ILE A 149 -21.76 -29.14 1.54
CA ILE A 149 -20.39 -28.65 1.36
C ILE A 149 -19.44 -29.78 0.99
N GLY A 150 -19.52 -30.94 1.66
CA GLY A 150 -18.65 -32.08 1.37
C GLY A 150 -18.81 -32.64 -0.05
N LYS A 151 -20.00 -32.52 -0.64
CA LYS A 151 -20.31 -32.95 -2.01
C LYS A 151 -20.03 -31.89 -3.08
N THR A 152 -19.83 -30.64 -2.68
CA THR A 152 -19.66 -29.52 -3.61
C THR A 152 -18.23 -29.43 -4.09
N ASN A 153 -18.02 -29.41 -5.41
CA ASN A 153 -16.66 -29.31 -5.96
C ASN A 153 -16.08 -27.89 -5.92
N ILE A 154 -16.90 -26.85 -6.14
CA ILE A 154 -16.42 -25.46 -6.21
C ILE A 154 -17.16 -24.58 -5.19
N ILE A 155 -16.41 -23.97 -4.28
CA ILE A 155 -16.90 -22.99 -3.33
C ILE A 155 -16.36 -21.61 -3.69
N ILE A 156 -17.27 -20.66 -3.84
CA ILE A 156 -16.97 -19.25 -4.09
C ILE A 156 -17.19 -18.48 -2.80
N SER A 157 -16.21 -17.70 -2.38
CA SER A 157 -16.30 -16.89 -1.16
C SER A 157 -15.44 -15.64 -1.22
N ASN A 158 -15.30 -14.96 -0.10
CA ASN A 158 -14.38 -13.85 0.11
C ASN A 158 -13.41 -14.17 1.26
N PRO A 159 -12.22 -13.56 1.30
CA PRO A 159 -11.23 -13.83 2.35
C PRO A 159 -11.72 -13.51 3.76
N ALA A 160 -12.62 -12.55 3.96
CA ALA A 160 -13.12 -12.21 5.30
C ALA A 160 -13.96 -13.34 5.91
N PHE A 161 -14.83 -13.96 5.11
CA PHE A 161 -15.61 -15.12 5.54
C PHE A 161 -14.71 -16.32 5.81
N ILE A 162 -13.75 -16.59 4.92
CA ILE A 162 -12.81 -17.70 5.06
C ILE A 162 -11.90 -17.50 6.27
N LEU A 163 -11.40 -16.28 6.54
CA LEU A 163 -10.64 -15.96 7.75
C LEU A 163 -11.43 -16.30 9.01
N HIS A 164 -12.68 -15.88 9.08
CA HIS A 164 -13.54 -16.14 10.24
C HIS A 164 -13.83 -17.63 10.41
N ASP A 165 -14.02 -18.36 9.31
CA ASP A 165 -14.23 -19.80 9.34
C ASP A 165 -12.97 -20.57 9.75
N VAL A 166 -11.79 -20.18 9.24
CA VAL A 166 -10.48 -20.70 9.62
C VAL A 166 -10.21 -20.43 11.11
N LYS A 167 -10.49 -19.22 11.62
CA LYS A 167 -10.37 -18.90 13.06
C LYS A 167 -11.24 -19.82 13.92
N LYS A 168 -12.49 -20.08 13.50
CA LYS A 168 -13.37 -21.03 14.17
C LYS A 168 -12.83 -22.46 14.11
N HIS A 169 -12.33 -22.88 12.96
CA HIS A 169 -11.75 -24.19 12.75
C HIS A 169 -10.52 -24.43 13.64
N LEU A 170 -9.61 -23.46 13.72
CA LEU A 170 -8.41 -23.51 14.56
C LEU A 170 -8.75 -23.75 16.04
N LEU A 171 -9.76 -23.06 16.58
CA LEU A 171 -10.20 -23.21 17.97
C LEU A 171 -11.06 -24.46 18.19
N HIS A 172 -11.99 -24.73 17.27
CA HIS A 172 -13.01 -25.77 17.37
C HIS A 172 -13.27 -26.40 15.99
N PRO A 173 -12.47 -27.40 15.56
CA PRO A 173 -12.52 -27.91 14.19
C PRO A 173 -13.90 -28.44 13.79
N THR A 174 -14.60 -29.11 14.71
CA THR A 174 -15.95 -29.63 14.51
C THR A 174 -17.04 -28.56 14.45
N ARG A 175 -16.74 -27.27 14.61
CA ARG A 175 -17.70 -26.16 14.46
C ARG A 175 -17.60 -25.46 13.11
N SER A 176 -16.54 -25.68 12.33
CA SER A 176 -16.43 -25.16 10.96
C SER A 176 -17.26 -26.02 10.00
N PRO A 177 -18.17 -25.43 9.20
CA PRO A 177 -18.85 -26.12 8.12
C PRO A 177 -17.91 -26.55 6.98
N LEU A 178 -16.75 -25.88 6.81
CA LEU A 178 -15.79 -26.15 5.74
C LEU A 178 -14.67 -27.12 6.16
N TYR A 179 -14.74 -27.68 7.37
CA TYR A 179 -13.76 -28.65 7.90
C TYR A 179 -13.39 -29.74 6.87
N SER A 180 -14.38 -30.42 6.31
CA SER A 180 -14.17 -31.51 5.35
C SER A 180 -13.62 -31.02 4.01
N PHE A 181 -13.98 -29.79 3.62
CA PHE A 181 -13.54 -29.16 2.37
C PHE A 181 -12.08 -28.71 2.44
N TYR A 182 -11.64 -28.16 3.57
CA TYR A 182 -10.23 -27.74 3.72
C TYR A 182 -9.27 -28.94 3.80
N LYS A 183 -9.73 -30.08 4.34
CA LYS A 183 -8.88 -31.26 4.53
C LYS A 183 -8.39 -31.83 3.21
N ARG A 184 -9.22 -31.75 2.17
CA ARG A 184 -8.85 -32.11 0.81
C ARG A 184 -9.11 -30.91 -0.08
N LEU A 185 -8.17 -29.99 -0.15
CA LEU A 185 -8.28 -28.81 -1.00
C LEU A 185 -7.26 -28.92 -2.14
N ASP A 186 -7.76 -29.12 -3.36
CA ASP A 186 -6.93 -29.38 -4.55
C ASP A 186 -6.49 -28.10 -5.25
N MET A 187 -7.32 -27.05 -5.22
CA MET A 187 -7.00 -25.78 -5.86
C MET A 187 -7.56 -24.58 -5.08
N ILE A 188 -6.77 -23.51 -5.01
CA ILE A 188 -7.22 -22.20 -4.53
C ILE A 188 -7.03 -21.18 -5.64
N VAL A 189 -8.09 -20.42 -5.93
CA VAL A 189 -8.07 -19.31 -6.87
C VAL A 189 -8.23 -18.01 -6.10
N VAL A 190 -7.32 -17.06 -6.31
CA VAL A 190 -7.38 -15.71 -5.75
C VAL A 190 -7.55 -14.75 -6.91
N ASP A 191 -8.71 -14.10 -6.99
CA ASP A 191 -8.95 -13.05 -7.99
C ASP A 191 -8.60 -11.67 -7.44
N GLU A 192 -8.20 -10.76 -8.34
CA GLU A 192 -7.85 -9.37 -8.08
C GLU A 192 -6.96 -9.17 -6.82
N ILE A 193 -5.84 -9.88 -6.71
CA ILE A 193 -4.96 -9.77 -5.51
C ILE A 193 -4.46 -8.34 -5.25
N ASP A 194 -4.42 -7.52 -6.29
CA ASP A 194 -4.06 -6.10 -6.27
C ASP A 194 -5.16 -5.18 -5.70
N PHE A 195 -6.31 -5.73 -5.35
CA PHE A 195 -7.34 -5.08 -4.55
C PHE A 195 -6.93 -4.92 -3.08
N TYR A 196 -6.14 -5.86 -2.55
CA TYR A 196 -5.85 -5.93 -1.13
C TYR A 196 -4.74 -4.93 -0.74
N GLY A 197 -5.02 -4.09 0.27
CA GLY A 197 -4.00 -3.29 0.94
C GLY A 197 -2.96 -4.17 1.66
N PRO A 198 -1.78 -3.64 2.00
CA PRO A 198 -0.65 -4.43 2.52
C PRO A 198 -1.00 -5.37 3.69
N ARG A 199 -1.83 -4.90 4.63
CA ARG A 199 -2.23 -5.69 5.80
C ARG A 199 -3.16 -6.84 5.41
N SER A 200 -4.16 -6.56 4.60
CA SER A 200 -5.12 -7.57 4.12
C SER A 200 -4.45 -8.61 3.22
N LEU A 201 -3.47 -8.19 2.42
CA LEU A 201 -2.61 -9.08 1.63
C LEU A 201 -1.77 -9.99 2.54
N ALA A 202 -1.16 -9.46 3.60
CA ALA A 202 -0.44 -10.27 4.59
C ALA A 202 -1.35 -11.34 5.23
N LEU A 203 -2.59 -10.98 5.59
CA LEU A 203 -3.57 -11.94 6.10
C LEU A 203 -3.98 -12.98 5.06
N LEU A 204 -4.14 -12.59 3.79
CA LEU A 204 -4.44 -13.52 2.71
C LEU A 204 -3.32 -14.54 2.54
N LEU A 205 -2.06 -14.09 2.55
CA LEU A 205 -0.90 -14.99 2.49
C LEU A 205 -0.88 -15.93 3.69
N ALA A 206 -1.11 -15.43 4.91
CA ALA A 206 -1.20 -16.24 6.11
C ALA A 206 -2.31 -17.30 6.02
N LEU A 207 -3.47 -16.96 5.44
CA LEU A 207 -4.55 -17.90 5.17
C LEU A 207 -4.16 -18.97 4.15
N LEU A 208 -3.54 -18.58 3.04
CA LEU A 208 -3.05 -19.53 2.04
C LEU A 208 -2.05 -20.51 2.64
N ARG A 209 -1.15 -20.04 3.51
CA ARG A 209 -0.22 -20.90 4.26
C ARG A 209 -0.95 -21.90 5.14
N ILE A 210 -1.85 -21.45 6.01
CA ILE A 210 -2.60 -22.34 6.91
C ILE A 210 -3.43 -23.36 6.13
N LEU A 211 -4.13 -22.94 5.08
CA LEU A 211 -4.94 -23.83 4.24
C LEU A 211 -4.07 -24.85 3.48
N SER A 212 -2.89 -24.44 3.02
CA SER A 212 -1.95 -25.34 2.33
C SER A 212 -1.29 -26.32 3.29
N GLU A 213 -1.00 -25.90 4.53
CA GLU A 213 -0.47 -26.77 5.58
C GLU A 213 -1.51 -27.81 6.04
N TYR A 214 -2.78 -27.41 6.10
CA TYR A 214 -3.88 -28.28 6.52
C TYR A 214 -4.34 -29.30 5.47
N SER A 215 -4.30 -28.93 4.18
CA SER A 215 -4.76 -29.81 3.10
C SER A 215 -3.83 -31.01 2.89
N ASP A 216 -4.40 -32.21 2.87
CA ASP A 216 -3.69 -33.47 2.67
C ASP A 216 -3.03 -33.58 1.27
N VAL A 217 -3.55 -32.87 0.27
CA VAL A 217 -3.13 -32.97 -1.15
C VAL A 217 -2.27 -31.80 -1.64
N LYS A 218 -1.99 -30.81 -0.77
CA LYS A 218 -1.30 -29.55 -1.07
C LYS A 218 -1.89 -28.80 -2.29
N PRO A 219 -2.74 -27.78 -2.07
CA PRO A 219 -3.49 -27.14 -3.14
C PRO A 219 -2.55 -26.50 -4.18
N GLN A 220 -2.97 -26.55 -5.44
CA GLN A 220 -2.43 -25.70 -6.49
C GLN A 220 -3.04 -24.30 -6.38
N ILE A 221 -2.24 -23.25 -6.47
CA ILE A 221 -2.72 -21.87 -6.28
C ILE A 221 -2.65 -21.11 -7.61
N ALA A 222 -3.78 -20.53 -8.01
CA ALA A 222 -3.87 -19.61 -9.15
C ALA A 222 -4.22 -18.19 -8.65
N VAL A 223 -3.36 -17.23 -8.96
CA VAL A 223 -3.54 -15.82 -8.61
C VAL A 223 -3.79 -15.03 -9.89
N LEU A 224 -4.92 -14.32 -9.93
CA LEU A 224 -5.32 -13.46 -11.03
C LEU A 224 -5.12 -12.00 -10.59
N THR A 225 -4.44 -11.20 -11.42
CA THR A 225 -4.13 -9.81 -11.09
C THR A 225 -3.98 -8.96 -12.33
N ALA A 226 -4.18 -7.65 -12.23
CA ALA A 226 -3.84 -6.72 -13.30
C ALA A 226 -2.48 -6.05 -13.08
N THR A 227 -2.13 -5.76 -11.82
CA THR A 227 -1.11 -4.73 -11.53
C THR A 227 0.05 -5.19 -10.64
N LEU A 228 0.18 -6.49 -10.35
CA LEU A 228 1.27 -7.02 -9.52
C LEU A 228 2.67 -6.68 -10.06
N SER A 229 3.56 -6.25 -9.16
CA SER A 229 4.87 -5.68 -9.49
C SER A 229 6.05 -6.63 -9.30
N ASN A 230 6.00 -7.48 -8.27
CA ASN A 230 7.00 -8.48 -7.91
C ASN A 230 6.38 -9.89 -7.91
N PRO A 231 5.89 -10.38 -9.07
CA PRO A 231 5.29 -11.71 -9.16
C PRO A 231 6.25 -12.83 -8.73
N GLU A 232 7.57 -12.59 -8.76
CA GLU A 232 8.60 -13.51 -8.30
C GLU A 232 8.58 -13.72 -6.78
N ASP A 233 8.38 -12.66 -5.98
CA ASP A 233 8.29 -12.79 -4.51
C ASP A 233 7.05 -13.58 -4.13
N LEU A 234 5.91 -13.31 -4.80
CA LEU A 234 4.69 -14.10 -4.64
C LEU A 234 4.91 -15.55 -5.10
N GLY A 235 5.52 -15.76 -6.26
CA GLY A 235 5.79 -17.08 -6.81
C GLY A 235 6.68 -17.93 -5.89
N LYS A 236 7.75 -17.34 -5.33
CA LYS A 236 8.61 -17.99 -4.32
C LYS A 236 7.81 -18.36 -3.06
N TYR A 237 6.95 -17.46 -2.59
CA TYR A 237 6.07 -17.75 -1.45
C TYR A 237 5.09 -18.89 -1.74
N LEU A 238 4.43 -18.88 -2.91
CA LEU A 238 3.51 -19.95 -3.32
C LEU A 238 4.24 -21.29 -3.43
N LYS A 239 5.46 -21.30 -3.97
CA LYS A 239 6.33 -22.48 -4.03
C LYS A 239 6.66 -23.01 -2.65
N ASP A 240 7.03 -22.13 -1.70
CA ASP A 240 7.29 -22.51 -0.30
C ASP A 240 6.10 -23.22 0.35
N ILE A 241 4.90 -22.64 0.26
CA ILE A 241 3.73 -23.19 0.97
C ILE A 241 3.08 -24.41 0.29
N THR A 242 3.24 -24.56 -1.03
CA THR A 242 2.62 -25.66 -1.79
C THR A 242 3.60 -26.76 -2.20
N SER A 243 4.91 -26.50 -2.14
CA SER A 243 5.95 -27.35 -2.74
C SER A 243 5.79 -27.59 -4.25
N ARG A 244 5.15 -26.67 -4.96
CA ARG A 244 4.95 -26.72 -6.43
C ARG A 244 5.71 -25.58 -7.12
N GLU A 245 6.28 -25.86 -8.30
CA GLU A 245 6.81 -24.78 -9.16
C GLU A 245 5.70 -23.80 -9.55
N TYR A 246 6.08 -22.59 -9.95
CA TYR A 246 5.13 -21.55 -10.38
C TYR A 246 5.45 -21.03 -11.77
N GLU A 247 4.45 -20.46 -12.43
CA GLU A 247 4.58 -19.80 -13.73
C GLU A 247 3.88 -18.45 -13.73
N VAL A 248 4.56 -17.44 -14.27
CA VAL A 248 4.02 -16.08 -14.42
C VAL A 248 3.63 -15.88 -15.88
N VAL A 249 2.35 -15.69 -16.14
CA VAL A 249 1.80 -15.51 -17.49
C VAL A 249 1.28 -14.08 -17.63
N GLN A 250 1.67 -13.40 -18.70
CA GLN A 250 1.20 -12.05 -19.01
C GLN A 250 0.28 -12.07 -20.22
N GLY A 251 -0.82 -11.30 -20.16
CA GLY A 251 -1.79 -11.20 -21.24
C GLY A 251 -2.22 -9.76 -21.52
N LYS A 252 -2.42 -9.42 -22.79
CA LYS A 252 -2.98 -8.12 -23.18
C LYS A 252 -4.51 -8.13 -23.03
N PRO A 253 -5.14 -7.06 -22.49
CA PRO A 253 -6.59 -6.94 -22.48
C PRO A 253 -7.13 -6.64 -23.88
N PHE A 254 -8.42 -6.95 -24.10
CA PHE A 254 -9.15 -6.44 -25.26
C PHE A 254 -9.73 -5.07 -24.93
N ASN A 255 -9.49 -4.06 -25.78
CA ASN A 255 -10.12 -2.74 -25.70
C ASN A 255 -10.36 -2.17 -27.10
N VAL A 256 -11.45 -1.44 -27.28
CA VAL A 256 -11.68 -0.58 -28.47
C VAL A 256 -10.90 0.74 -28.36
N ASP A 257 -10.85 1.50 -29.45
CA ASP A 257 -10.24 2.85 -29.48
C ASP A 257 -10.83 3.74 -28.38
N ASN A 258 -9.96 4.48 -27.69
CA ASN A 258 -10.33 5.34 -26.59
C ASN A 258 -10.05 6.81 -26.93
N HIS A 259 -11.10 7.60 -27.09
CA HIS A 259 -11.01 9.04 -27.31
C HIS A 259 -10.89 9.77 -25.97
N GLN A 260 -9.76 10.43 -25.74
CA GLN A 260 -9.48 11.14 -24.51
C GLN A 260 -9.69 12.65 -24.66
N TYR A 261 -10.34 13.26 -23.67
CA TYR A 261 -10.59 14.68 -23.58
C TYR A 261 -10.14 15.22 -22.22
N ILE A 262 -9.26 16.21 -22.19
CA ILE A 262 -8.92 16.98 -21.00
C ILE A 262 -9.56 18.35 -21.13
N ILE A 263 -10.49 18.69 -20.24
CA ILE A 263 -11.23 19.96 -20.32
C ILE A 263 -10.43 21.06 -19.62
N LEU A 264 -10.10 22.13 -20.36
CA LEU A 264 -9.25 23.22 -19.87
C LEU A 264 -10.05 24.43 -19.34
N GLY A 265 -11.31 24.58 -19.76
CA GLY A 265 -12.15 25.74 -19.44
C GLY A 265 -13.04 26.15 -20.60
N LYS A 266 -13.93 27.13 -20.39
CA LYS A 266 -14.69 27.72 -21.51
C LYS A 266 -13.77 28.57 -22.37
N ASN A 267 -14.07 28.64 -23.67
CA ASN A 267 -13.34 29.44 -24.62
C ASN A 267 -13.65 30.93 -24.37
N LEU A 268 -12.65 31.66 -23.86
CA LEU A 268 -12.81 33.06 -23.48
C LEU A 268 -13.07 33.96 -24.68
N GLU A 269 -12.55 33.63 -25.86
CA GLU A 269 -12.84 34.39 -27.09
C GLU A 269 -14.31 34.25 -27.49
N ASN A 270 -14.91 33.08 -27.31
CA ASN A 270 -16.34 32.90 -27.58
C ASN A 270 -17.20 33.72 -26.60
N ILE A 271 -16.84 33.74 -25.32
CA ILE A 271 -17.53 34.59 -24.32
C ILE A 271 -17.36 36.06 -24.67
N TRP A 272 -16.14 36.47 -25.03
CA TRP A 272 -15.85 37.84 -25.47
C TRP A 272 -16.64 38.23 -26.72
N LYS A 273 -16.74 37.34 -27.73
CA LYS A 273 -17.56 37.56 -28.92
C LYS A 273 -19.04 37.75 -28.58
N ILE A 274 -19.58 37.07 -27.58
CA ILE A 274 -20.95 37.33 -27.11
C ILE A 274 -21.05 38.77 -26.59
N LEU A 275 -20.10 39.23 -25.78
CA LEU A 275 -20.07 40.62 -25.30
C LEU A 275 -19.94 41.63 -26.45
N VAL A 276 -19.04 41.39 -27.40
CA VAL A 276 -18.83 42.23 -28.59
C VAL A 276 -20.09 42.28 -29.47
N ASN A 277 -20.78 41.16 -29.66
CA ASN A 277 -22.04 41.11 -30.42
C ASN A 277 -23.18 41.86 -29.73
N ASN A 278 -23.07 42.15 -28.42
CA ASN A 278 -24.01 42.96 -27.66
C ASN A 278 -23.53 44.43 -27.51
N LYS A 279 -22.60 44.90 -28.36
CA LYS A 279 -22.05 46.27 -28.29
C LYS A 279 -23.13 47.36 -28.32
N GLU A 280 -24.16 47.20 -29.16
CA GLU A 280 -25.27 48.17 -29.23
C GLU A 280 -26.03 48.30 -27.90
N LEU A 281 -26.23 47.19 -27.18
CA LEU A 281 -26.83 47.23 -25.83
C LEU A 281 -25.90 47.92 -24.84
N VAL A 282 -24.59 47.69 -24.96
CA VAL A 282 -23.58 48.31 -24.10
C VAL A 282 -23.53 49.83 -24.29
N GLU A 283 -23.58 50.32 -25.52
CA GLU A 283 -23.56 51.76 -25.84
C GLU A 283 -24.76 52.51 -25.26
N ASN A 284 -25.90 51.82 -25.11
CA ASN A 284 -27.15 52.36 -24.58
C ASN A 284 -27.26 52.34 -23.03
N ILE A 285 -26.27 51.81 -22.31
CA ILE A 285 -26.29 51.73 -20.82
C ILE A 285 -26.19 53.13 -20.21
N GLY A 286 -27.17 53.55 -19.41
CA GLY A 286 -27.25 54.91 -18.83
C GLY A 286 -26.13 55.28 -17.86
N ASP A 287 -25.51 54.32 -17.16
CA ASP A 287 -24.39 54.57 -16.24
C ASP A 287 -23.06 54.71 -17.01
N PRO A 288 -22.41 55.90 -17.00
CA PRO A 288 -21.18 56.16 -17.75
C PRO A 288 -19.99 55.29 -17.32
N THR A 289 -19.95 54.87 -16.05
CA THR A 289 -18.85 54.08 -15.48
C THR A 289 -18.93 52.65 -15.96
N ILE A 290 -20.12 52.05 -15.85
CA ILE A 290 -20.40 50.70 -16.35
C ILE A 290 -20.21 50.62 -17.86
N ARG A 291 -20.73 51.61 -18.60
CA ARG A 291 -20.57 51.72 -20.05
C ARG A 291 -19.10 51.72 -20.45
N LYS A 292 -18.28 52.56 -19.80
CA LYS A 292 -16.85 52.65 -20.07
C LYS A 292 -16.12 51.34 -19.80
N GLU A 293 -16.45 50.63 -18.72
CA GLU A 293 -15.82 49.35 -18.40
C GLU A 293 -16.14 48.26 -19.42
N LEU A 294 -17.40 48.15 -19.84
CA LEU A 294 -17.80 47.16 -20.85
C LEU A 294 -17.25 47.51 -22.24
N LEU A 295 -17.20 48.79 -22.61
CA LEU A 295 -16.58 49.23 -23.88
C LEU A 295 -15.07 48.94 -23.90
N ASN A 296 -14.34 49.22 -22.81
CA ASN A 296 -12.93 48.85 -22.70
C ASN A 296 -12.71 47.33 -22.87
N ALA A 297 -13.64 46.51 -22.36
CA ALA A 297 -13.61 45.07 -22.53
C ALA A 297 -13.95 44.63 -23.96
N ILE A 298 -14.87 45.32 -24.64
CA ILE A 298 -15.19 45.09 -26.06
C ILE A 298 -14.00 45.45 -26.95
N ASP A 299 -13.32 46.56 -26.68
CA ASP A 299 -12.24 47.06 -27.53
C ASP A 299 -10.91 46.32 -27.31
N SER A 300 -10.73 45.68 -26.15
CA SER A 300 -9.50 44.94 -25.81
C SER A 300 -9.81 43.58 -25.19
N PHE A 301 -9.53 42.52 -25.96
CA PHE A 301 -9.60 41.14 -25.46
C PHE A 301 -8.69 40.93 -24.23
N LYS A 302 -7.51 41.57 -24.19
CA LYS A 302 -6.61 41.51 -23.03
C LYS A 302 -7.27 42.09 -21.78
N TYR A 303 -7.90 43.26 -21.90
CA TYR A 303 -8.61 43.88 -20.77
C TYR A 303 -9.81 43.04 -20.33
N PHE A 304 -10.55 42.45 -21.28
CA PHE A 304 -11.62 41.51 -21.01
C PHE A 304 -11.12 40.31 -20.19
N VAL A 305 -10.03 39.66 -20.60
CA VAL A 305 -9.46 38.49 -19.90
C VAL A 305 -8.98 38.85 -18.50
N GLU A 306 -8.25 39.94 -18.34
CA GLU A 306 -7.74 40.42 -17.05
C GLU A 306 -8.87 40.76 -16.06
N ASN A 307 -10.04 41.18 -16.57
CA ASN A 307 -11.18 41.61 -15.77
C ASN A 307 -12.42 40.71 -15.93
N ILE A 308 -12.27 39.49 -16.46
CA ILE A 308 -13.38 38.69 -17.01
C ILE A 308 -14.55 38.50 -16.06
N HIS A 309 -14.30 38.19 -14.79
CA HIS A 309 -15.37 37.98 -13.81
C HIS A 309 -16.11 39.27 -13.45
N ARG A 310 -15.38 40.40 -13.36
CA ARG A 310 -15.98 41.72 -13.14
C ARG A 310 -16.85 42.09 -14.34
N ILE A 311 -16.31 41.94 -15.54
CA ILE A 311 -17.02 42.23 -16.78
C ILE A 311 -18.28 41.35 -16.93
N ILE A 312 -18.21 40.05 -16.63
CA ILE A 312 -19.38 39.17 -16.65
C ILE A 312 -20.42 39.59 -15.62
N SER A 313 -20.02 39.90 -14.38
CA SER A 313 -20.95 40.36 -13.35
C SER A 313 -21.63 41.67 -13.73
N ILE A 314 -20.90 42.59 -14.36
CA ILE A 314 -21.43 43.86 -14.84
C ILE A 314 -22.36 43.62 -16.02
N ALA A 315 -21.95 42.82 -17.01
CA ALA A 315 -22.78 42.46 -18.16
C ALA A 315 -24.11 41.83 -17.73
N HIS A 316 -24.09 40.89 -16.77
CA HIS A 316 -25.28 40.29 -16.17
C HIS A 316 -26.20 41.33 -15.53
N SER A 317 -25.65 42.32 -14.83
CA SER A 317 -26.45 43.42 -14.23
C SER A 317 -27.17 44.28 -15.27
N GLN A 318 -26.69 44.28 -16.51
CA GLN A 318 -27.25 45.04 -17.64
C GLN A 318 -28.05 44.15 -18.60
N GLY A 319 -28.39 42.92 -18.20
CA GLY A 319 -29.20 41.99 -19.00
C GLY A 319 -28.44 41.28 -20.12
N ILE A 320 -27.11 41.41 -20.19
CA ILE A 320 -26.26 40.68 -21.15
C ILE A 320 -25.82 39.38 -20.49
N ASP A 321 -26.41 38.25 -20.86
CA ASP A 321 -26.07 36.95 -20.29
C ASP A 321 -24.78 36.38 -20.89
N LEU A 322 -23.67 36.50 -20.15
CA LEU A 322 -22.39 35.91 -20.51
C LEU A 322 -22.18 34.56 -19.78
N PRO A 323 -21.76 33.50 -20.49
CA PRO A 323 -21.42 32.23 -19.85
C PRO A 323 -20.30 32.39 -18.81
N SER A 324 -20.42 31.67 -17.70
CA SER A 324 -19.32 31.60 -16.72
C SER A 324 -18.06 30.99 -17.38
N PRO A 325 -16.85 31.53 -17.13
CA PRO A 325 -15.61 30.99 -17.68
C PRO A 325 -15.17 29.71 -16.96
N SER A 326 -15.75 29.41 -15.79
CA SER A 326 -15.47 28.21 -15.01
C SER A 326 -16.02 26.96 -15.68
N ILE A 327 -15.34 25.82 -15.49
CA ILE A 327 -15.88 24.52 -15.91
C ILE A 327 -17.12 24.18 -15.08
N ASP A 328 -18.22 23.90 -15.76
CA ASP A 328 -19.45 23.40 -15.18
C ASP A 328 -19.65 21.95 -15.62
N TYR A 329 -19.31 21.01 -14.73
CA TYR A 329 -19.50 19.58 -15.00
C TYR A 329 -20.98 19.23 -15.22
N GLY A 330 -21.92 20.04 -14.70
CA GLY A 330 -23.34 19.77 -14.73
C GLY A 330 -23.94 19.86 -16.13
N GLU A 331 -23.57 20.87 -16.91
CA GLU A 331 -24.03 21.01 -18.30
C GLU A 331 -23.46 19.91 -19.22
N ILE A 332 -22.22 19.47 -18.97
CA ILE A 332 -21.58 18.39 -19.72
C ILE A 332 -22.29 17.05 -19.42
N ILE A 333 -22.46 16.71 -18.14
CA ILE A 333 -23.12 15.47 -17.72
C ILE A 333 -24.58 15.42 -18.20
N ASN A 334 -25.28 16.56 -18.22
CA ASN A 334 -26.67 16.63 -18.68
C ASN A 334 -26.85 16.21 -20.15
N GLU A 335 -25.86 16.42 -21.01
CA GLU A 335 -25.91 15.98 -22.42
C GLU A 335 -25.72 14.46 -22.55
N TYR A 336 -25.07 13.79 -21.59
CA TYR A 336 -24.86 12.33 -21.62
C TYR A 336 -26.13 11.51 -21.36
N PHE A 337 -27.20 12.11 -20.82
CA PHE A 337 -28.49 11.42 -20.63
C PHE A 337 -29.16 10.98 -21.93
N LYS A 338 -28.75 11.57 -23.06
CA LYS A 338 -29.29 11.27 -24.39
C LYS A 338 -28.56 10.09 -25.06
N ASP A 339 -27.48 9.58 -24.46
CA ASP A 339 -26.69 8.46 -24.97
C ASP A 339 -27.39 7.13 -24.67
N ASP A 340 -27.26 6.14 -25.56
CA ASP A 340 -27.85 4.82 -25.33
C ASP A 340 -27.09 4.04 -24.25
N TYR A 341 -25.78 4.31 -24.13
CA TYR A 341 -24.85 3.61 -23.27
C TYR A 341 -24.64 4.30 -21.93
N VAL A 342 -24.14 3.55 -20.95
CA VAL A 342 -23.89 4.06 -19.59
C VAL A 342 -22.61 4.90 -19.56
N THR A 343 -22.70 6.06 -18.91
CA THR A 343 -21.55 6.89 -18.52
C THR A 343 -21.25 6.68 -17.04
N LEU A 344 -20.00 6.34 -16.72
CA LEU A 344 -19.51 6.32 -15.34
C LEU A 344 -18.80 7.62 -15.01
N VAL A 345 -19.19 8.26 -13.91
CA VAL A 345 -18.54 9.46 -13.37
C VAL A 345 -17.82 9.08 -12.09
N PHE A 346 -16.49 9.08 -12.12
CA PHE A 346 -15.68 8.88 -10.94
C PHE A 346 -15.42 10.20 -10.22
N THR A 347 -15.62 10.20 -8.91
CA THR A 347 -15.37 11.36 -8.02
C THR A 347 -14.30 11.03 -6.99
N TYR A 348 -13.71 12.04 -6.36
CA TYR A 348 -12.72 11.83 -5.31
C TYR A 348 -13.31 11.23 -4.01
N SER A 349 -14.55 11.61 -3.66
CA SER A 349 -15.18 11.20 -2.40
C SER A 349 -16.65 10.82 -2.57
N ILE A 350 -17.20 10.13 -1.57
CA ILE A 350 -18.64 9.84 -1.45
C ILE A 350 -19.43 11.16 -1.42
N SER A 351 -18.98 12.13 -0.63
CA SER A 351 -19.62 13.44 -0.53
C SER A 351 -19.72 14.13 -1.88
N MET A 352 -18.66 14.08 -2.70
CA MET A 352 -18.66 14.62 -4.05
C MET A 352 -19.59 13.83 -4.99
N ALA A 353 -19.66 12.50 -4.84
CA ALA A 353 -20.57 11.69 -5.65
C ALA A 353 -22.03 12.10 -5.42
N GLU A 354 -22.42 12.24 -4.15
CA GLU A 354 -23.74 12.72 -3.75
C GLU A 354 -24.00 14.17 -4.20
N GLU A 355 -23.00 15.07 -4.07
CA GLU A 355 -23.09 16.45 -4.53
C GLU A 355 -23.41 16.53 -6.03
N VAL A 356 -22.72 15.75 -6.87
CA VAL A 356 -22.96 15.74 -8.32
C VAL A 356 -24.39 15.30 -8.63
N VAL A 357 -24.84 14.19 -8.03
CA VAL A 357 -26.21 13.66 -8.25
C VAL A 357 -27.25 14.69 -7.83
N ARG A 358 -27.09 15.29 -6.64
CA ARG A 358 -28.00 16.32 -6.13
C ARG A 358 -28.01 17.57 -7.00
N THR A 359 -26.84 18.05 -7.40
CA THR A 359 -26.71 19.26 -8.22
C THR A 359 -27.41 19.09 -9.57
N ILE A 360 -27.25 17.93 -10.20
CA ILE A 360 -27.93 17.61 -11.46
C ILE A 360 -29.44 17.54 -11.28
N LYS A 361 -29.93 16.83 -10.26
CA LYS A 361 -31.37 16.69 -10.00
C LYS A 361 -32.04 18.02 -9.67
N HIS A 362 -31.42 18.80 -8.80
CA HIS A 362 -31.90 20.13 -8.44
C HIS A 362 -31.97 21.07 -9.66
N ARG A 363 -30.97 21.01 -10.55
CA ARG A 363 -30.88 21.95 -11.69
C ARG A 363 -31.72 21.52 -12.89
N TYR A 364 -31.80 20.22 -13.17
CA TYR A 364 -32.35 19.71 -14.43
C TYR A 364 -33.58 18.80 -14.27
N GLY A 365 -34.00 18.48 -13.05
CA GLY A 365 -35.18 17.66 -12.76
C GLY A 365 -34.87 16.42 -11.92
N GLU A 366 -35.77 16.08 -10.98
CA GLU A 366 -35.65 14.91 -10.09
C GLU A 366 -35.73 13.56 -10.82
N ASP A 367 -36.34 13.54 -12.00
CA ASP A 367 -36.55 12.38 -12.87
C ASP A 367 -35.33 12.01 -13.72
N LYS A 368 -34.24 12.78 -13.65
CA LYS A 368 -33.02 12.52 -14.42
C LYS A 368 -32.46 11.12 -14.12
N PRO A 369 -32.05 10.33 -15.14
CA PRO A 369 -31.59 8.95 -14.99
C PRO A 369 -30.15 8.87 -14.45
N ILE A 370 -29.94 9.42 -13.25
CA ILE A 370 -28.66 9.51 -12.54
C ILE A 370 -28.77 8.93 -11.12
N ALA A 371 -27.74 8.21 -10.68
CA ALA A 371 -27.66 7.70 -9.31
C ALA A 371 -26.22 7.70 -8.78
N SER A 372 -26.08 7.79 -7.46
CA SER A 372 -24.82 7.57 -6.75
C SER A 372 -24.65 6.08 -6.42
N HIS A 373 -23.41 5.61 -6.40
CA HIS A 373 -23.07 4.23 -6.04
C HIS A 373 -21.82 4.19 -5.16
N HIS A 374 -21.98 3.84 -3.88
CA HIS A 374 -20.91 3.67 -2.89
C HIS A 374 -21.32 2.73 -1.75
N HIS A 375 -20.39 2.34 -0.88
CA HIS A 375 -20.63 1.32 0.15
C HIS A 375 -21.66 1.72 1.20
N LEU A 376 -21.83 3.02 1.48
CA LEU A 376 -22.89 3.54 2.36
C LEU A 376 -24.29 3.51 1.72
N VAL A 377 -24.41 3.28 0.40
CA VAL A 377 -25.73 3.06 -0.22
C VAL A 377 -26.20 1.64 0.13
N PRO A 378 -27.43 1.48 0.65
CA PRO A 378 -27.95 0.17 1.03
C PRO A 378 -27.83 -0.86 -0.09
N LYS A 379 -27.48 -2.10 0.26
CA LYS A 379 -27.20 -3.17 -0.72
C LYS A 379 -28.33 -3.34 -1.75
N LYS A 380 -29.58 -3.40 -1.29
CA LYS A 380 -30.77 -3.57 -2.15
C LYS A 380 -30.91 -2.42 -3.17
N LYS A 381 -30.59 -1.19 -2.74
CA LYS A 381 -30.65 0.00 -3.60
C LYS A 381 -29.52 -0.01 -4.63
N ARG A 382 -28.33 -0.49 -4.26
CA ARG A 382 -27.22 -0.70 -5.22
C ARG A 382 -27.59 -1.73 -6.28
N GLU A 383 -28.12 -2.88 -5.90
CA GLU A 383 -28.59 -3.92 -6.83
C GLU A 383 -29.66 -3.38 -7.80
N GLU A 384 -30.59 -2.58 -7.29
CA GLU A 384 -31.60 -1.91 -8.11
C GLU A 384 -30.97 -0.92 -9.11
N ILE A 385 -29.99 -0.12 -8.69
CA ILE A 385 -29.26 0.81 -9.56
C ILE A 385 -28.51 0.05 -10.66
N GLU A 386 -27.81 -1.04 -10.31
CA GLU A 386 -27.09 -1.88 -11.26
C GLU A 386 -28.03 -2.53 -12.28
N GLU A 387 -29.20 -3.01 -11.85
CA GLU A 387 -30.20 -3.60 -12.74
C GLU A 387 -30.83 -2.54 -13.66
N LYS A 388 -31.17 -1.37 -13.14
CA LYS A 388 -31.68 -0.25 -13.93
C LYS A 388 -30.65 0.23 -14.95
N ALA A 389 -29.35 0.23 -14.60
CA ALA A 389 -28.29 0.54 -15.54
C ALA A 389 -28.17 -0.51 -16.67
N ARG A 390 -28.23 -1.81 -16.34
CA ARG A 390 -28.27 -2.88 -17.37
C ARG A 390 -29.47 -2.75 -18.31
N LYS A 391 -30.63 -2.32 -17.80
CA LYS A 391 -31.84 -2.08 -18.59
C LYS A 391 -31.84 -0.73 -19.34
N GLY A 392 -30.79 0.08 -19.17
CA GLY A 392 -30.67 1.40 -19.79
C GLY A 392 -31.57 2.48 -19.19
N LEU A 393 -32.18 2.23 -18.02
CA LEU A 393 -33.03 3.16 -17.27
C LEU A 393 -32.22 4.16 -16.43
N ILE A 394 -31.00 3.80 -16.05
CA ILE A 394 -30.00 4.72 -15.49
C ILE A 394 -28.91 4.89 -16.54
N LYS A 395 -28.63 6.14 -16.92
CA LYS A 395 -27.66 6.50 -17.96
C LYS A 395 -26.34 7.00 -17.41
N VAL A 396 -26.37 7.59 -16.21
CA VAL A 396 -25.18 8.10 -15.53
C VAL A 396 -25.11 7.51 -14.13
N ILE A 397 -23.98 6.90 -13.78
CA ILE A 397 -23.72 6.49 -12.39
C ILE A 397 -22.50 7.22 -11.87
N VAL A 398 -22.64 7.84 -10.70
CA VAL A 398 -21.57 8.57 -10.02
C VAL A 398 -21.04 7.70 -8.89
N SER A 399 -19.74 7.41 -8.89
CA SER A 399 -19.13 6.53 -7.88
C SER A 399 -17.73 7.00 -7.51
N PRO A 400 -17.32 7.01 -6.24
CA PRO A 400 -15.95 7.34 -5.89
C PRO A 400 -14.99 6.20 -6.21
N ARG A 401 -15.32 4.97 -5.77
CA ARG A 401 -14.46 3.79 -5.89
C ARG A 401 -15.21 2.48 -6.13
N THR A 402 -16.45 2.31 -5.66
CA THR A 402 -17.10 0.99 -5.66
C THR A 402 -17.35 0.42 -7.05
N LEU A 403 -17.51 1.27 -8.06
CA LEU A 403 -17.64 0.85 -9.46
C LEU A 403 -16.32 0.78 -10.21
N SER A 404 -15.16 1.03 -9.60
CA SER A 404 -13.86 0.69 -10.22
C SER A 404 -13.64 -0.83 -10.29
N GLN A 405 -14.40 -1.59 -9.50
CA GLN A 405 -14.30 -3.05 -9.35
C GLN A 405 -15.18 -3.80 -10.35
N GLY A 406 -14.73 -4.94 -10.89
CA GLY A 406 -15.30 -5.77 -11.98
C GLY A 406 -16.82 -6.02 -12.17
N ILE A 407 -17.73 -5.40 -11.42
CA ILE A 407 -19.20 -5.54 -11.52
C ILE A 407 -19.69 -5.22 -12.94
N ASP A 408 -20.54 -6.09 -13.49
CA ASP A 408 -21.27 -5.85 -14.74
C ASP A 408 -22.50 -4.97 -14.49
N ILE A 409 -22.41 -3.72 -14.95
CA ILE A 409 -23.49 -2.72 -14.92
C ILE A 409 -23.98 -2.38 -16.34
N GLY A 410 -23.68 -3.24 -17.32
CA GLY A 410 -23.96 -3.01 -18.73
C GLY A 410 -22.78 -2.45 -19.51
N THR A 411 -23.03 -2.07 -20.77
CA THR A 411 -21.99 -1.59 -21.67
C THR A 411 -21.63 -0.14 -21.35
N ILE A 412 -20.47 0.05 -20.71
CA ILE A 412 -19.93 1.36 -20.35
C ILE A 412 -19.19 1.94 -21.54
N ALA A 413 -19.68 3.08 -21.97
CA ALA A 413 -19.22 3.82 -23.13
C ALA A 413 -18.14 4.86 -22.80
N ARG A 414 -18.29 5.47 -21.64
CA ARG A 414 -17.62 6.71 -21.28
C ARG A 414 -17.29 6.67 -19.80
N ILE A 415 -16.06 7.08 -19.49
CA ILE A 415 -15.63 7.37 -18.13
C ILE A 415 -15.34 8.86 -18.04
N VAL A 416 -15.93 9.49 -17.03
CA VAL A 416 -15.66 10.87 -16.64
C VAL A 416 -14.87 10.84 -15.34
N HIS A 417 -13.65 11.36 -15.33
CA HIS A 417 -12.90 11.62 -14.10
C HIS A 417 -13.21 13.05 -13.66
N LEU A 418 -14.03 13.20 -12.62
CA LEU A 418 -14.26 14.49 -11.97
C LEU A 418 -13.22 14.66 -10.86
N GLY A 419 -12.08 15.21 -11.25
CA GLY A 419 -10.82 15.09 -10.54
C GLY A 419 -10.11 13.77 -10.84
N LEU A 420 -8.78 13.82 -10.90
CA LEU A 420 -7.96 12.61 -11.04
C LEU A 420 -7.91 11.86 -9.69
N PRO A 421 -7.80 10.52 -9.72
CA PRO A 421 -7.43 9.78 -8.51
C PRO A 421 -5.98 10.11 -8.11
N SER A 422 -5.65 9.93 -6.83
CA SER A 422 -4.28 10.05 -6.34
C SER A 422 -3.35 8.99 -6.95
N ASP A 423 -3.90 7.79 -7.15
CA ASP A 423 -3.13 6.63 -7.59
C ASP A 423 -3.34 6.33 -9.07
N VAL A 424 -2.24 6.06 -9.77
CA VAL A 424 -2.23 5.63 -11.16
C VAL A 424 -2.92 4.26 -11.32
N ARG A 425 -2.80 3.38 -10.31
CA ARG A 425 -3.54 2.11 -10.22
C ARG A 425 -5.03 2.35 -10.31
N GLU A 426 -5.54 3.27 -9.51
CA GLU A 426 -6.96 3.57 -9.47
C GLU A 426 -7.42 4.15 -10.81
N TYR A 427 -6.61 5.01 -11.45
CA TYR A 427 -6.88 5.50 -12.80
C TYR A 427 -7.06 4.36 -13.81
N TYR A 428 -6.13 3.41 -13.89
CA TYR A 428 -6.23 2.27 -14.82
C TYR A 428 -7.37 1.31 -14.47
N GLN A 429 -7.67 1.12 -13.19
CA GLN A 429 -8.83 0.32 -12.75
C GLN A 429 -10.14 0.96 -13.21
N ARG A 430 -10.28 2.27 -13.04
CA ARG A 430 -11.41 3.05 -13.55
C ARG A 430 -11.49 2.91 -15.07
N GLU A 431 -10.42 3.21 -15.80
CA GLU A 431 -10.39 3.15 -17.27
C GLU A 431 -10.69 1.76 -17.82
N GLY A 432 -10.28 0.70 -17.13
CA GLY A 432 -10.57 -0.68 -17.51
C GLY A 432 -12.06 -1.06 -17.46
N ARG A 433 -12.97 -0.17 -17.06
CA ARG A 433 -14.42 -0.45 -16.98
C ARG A 433 -15.15 -0.20 -18.30
N LYS A 434 -14.61 0.62 -19.20
CA LYS A 434 -15.20 0.88 -20.52
C LYS A 434 -14.52 0.06 -21.62
N GLY A 435 -15.10 0.08 -22.83
CA GLY A 435 -14.40 -0.42 -24.02
C GLY A 435 -14.26 -1.94 -24.16
N ARG A 436 -14.94 -2.72 -23.31
CA ARG A 436 -14.79 -4.18 -23.22
C ARG A 436 -15.48 -4.99 -24.32
N ARG A 437 -16.20 -4.36 -25.26
CA ARG A 437 -17.00 -5.06 -26.28
C ARG A 437 -16.78 -4.45 -27.66
N LYS A 438 -16.57 -5.31 -28.67
CA LYS A 438 -16.37 -4.92 -30.07
C LYS A 438 -17.55 -4.07 -30.61
N GLU A 439 -18.78 -4.41 -30.22
CA GLU A 439 -20.01 -3.72 -30.62
C GLU A 439 -20.11 -2.25 -30.18
N LEU A 440 -19.25 -1.79 -29.26
CA LEU A 440 -19.25 -0.40 -28.79
C LEU A 440 -18.66 0.57 -29.84
N GLY A 441 -17.79 0.08 -30.72
CA GLY A 441 -17.04 0.89 -31.69
C GLY A 441 -15.92 1.71 -31.05
N PHE A 442 -16.25 2.61 -30.11
CA PHE A 442 -15.27 3.46 -29.43
C PHE A 442 -15.68 3.79 -27.99
N ALA A 443 -14.68 3.98 -27.13
CA ALA A 443 -14.83 4.43 -25.75
C ALA A 443 -14.35 5.88 -25.58
N GLU A 444 -14.76 6.56 -24.50
CA GLU A 444 -14.32 7.93 -24.22
C GLU A 444 -13.78 8.09 -22.79
N THR A 445 -12.64 8.77 -22.63
CA THR A 445 -12.14 9.31 -21.34
C THR A 445 -12.41 10.80 -21.32
N VAL A 446 -13.10 11.29 -20.30
CA VAL A 446 -13.34 12.73 -20.12
C VAL A 446 -12.79 13.14 -18.77
N ILE A 447 -11.77 13.98 -18.75
CA ILE A 447 -11.13 14.44 -17.53
C ILE A 447 -11.56 15.88 -17.27
N ILE A 448 -12.26 16.08 -16.16
CA ILE A 448 -12.70 17.37 -15.66
C ILE A 448 -11.82 17.70 -14.44
N PRO A 449 -10.84 18.62 -14.57
CA PRO A 449 -10.01 19.04 -13.44
C PRO A 449 -10.87 19.60 -12.30
N PHE A 450 -10.54 19.24 -11.06
CA PHE A 450 -11.33 19.61 -9.88
C PHE A 450 -10.46 20.22 -8.78
N SER A 451 -9.43 19.48 -8.38
CA SER A 451 -8.49 19.88 -7.31
C SER A 451 -7.41 20.84 -7.83
N ARG A 452 -6.53 21.31 -6.95
CA ARG A 452 -5.43 22.20 -7.36
C ARG A 452 -4.37 21.43 -8.16
N TRP A 453 -3.97 20.27 -7.66
CA TRP A 453 -2.90 19.46 -8.25
C TRP A 453 -3.30 18.95 -9.65
N ASP A 454 -4.53 18.45 -9.83
CA ASP A 454 -4.97 17.94 -11.13
C ASP A 454 -5.12 19.07 -12.17
N LYS A 455 -5.57 20.26 -11.76
CA LYS A 455 -5.58 21.46 -12.61
C LYS A 455 -4.18 21.83 -13.04
N GLU A 456 -3.23 21.84 -12.10
CA GLU A 456 -1.84 22.16 -12.41
C GLU A 456 -1.23 21.14 -13.37
N LEU A 457 -1.43 19.84 -13.11
CA LEU A 457 -0.99 18.75 -14.00
C LEU A 457 -1.57 18.89 -15.41
N LEU A 458 -2.90 18.99 -15.50
CA LEU A 458 -3.63 18.92 -16.77
C LEU A 458 -3.49 20.20 -17.59
N SER A 459 -3.29 21.35 -16.95
CA SER A 459 -3.02 22.62 -17.64
C SER A 459 -1.69 22.61 -18.40
N ARG A 460 -0.74 21.72 -18.05
CA ARG A 460 0.55 21.57 -18.72
C ARG A 460 0.52 20.63 -19.94
N GLY A 461 -0.65 20.08 -20.29
CA GLY A 461 -0.84 19.28 -21.50
C GLY A 461 -0.70 17.77 -21.31
N PHE A 462 -0.94 17.01 -22.39
CA PHE A 462 -0.85 15.54 -22.38
C PHE A 462 0.55 15.04 -22.02
N ASP A 463 1.62 15.75 -22.36
CA ASP A 463 2.99 15.28 -22.09
C ASP A 463 3.27 15.09 -20.60
N VAL A 464 2.79 16.01 -19.76
CA VAL A 464 2.97 15.92 -18.29
C VAL A 464 1.98 14.91 -17.70
N PHE A 465 0.76 14.84 -18.23
CA PHE A 465 -0.21 13.81 -17.87
C PHE A 465 0.33 12.39 -18.16
N GLU A 466 0.98 12.18 -19.31
CA GLU A 466 1.64 10.93 -19.66
C GLU A 466 2.83 10.61 -18.75
N LYS A 467 3.59 11.63 -18.30
CA LYS A 467 4.64 11.40 -17.30
C LYS A 467 4.05 10.92 -15.97
N TRP A 468 2.87 11.42 -15.58
CA TRP A 468 2.15 10.93 -14.40
C TRP A 468 1.64 9.49 -14.61
N LEU A 469 0.99 9.19 -15.74
CA LEU A 469 0.60 7.81 -16.09
C LEU A 469 1.81 6.86 -16.22
N GLY A 470 2.96 7.41 -16.62
CA GLY A 470 4.25 6.75 -16.79
C GLY A 470 5.04 6.54 -15.49
N LEU A 471 4.56 7.02 -14.35
CA LEU A 471 5.11 6.67 -13.02
C LEU A 471 5.06 5.16 -12.73
N GLY A 472 4.35 4.41 -13.58
CA GLY A 472 4.04 3.01 -13.37
C GLY A 472 2.96 2.86 -12.31
N ILE A 473 2.19 1.77 -12.41
CA ILE A 473 1.17 1.46 -11.42
C ILE A 473 1.87 1.28 -10.06
N GLU A 474 1.30 1.87 -9.00
CA GLU A 474 1.75 1.68 -7.62
C GLU A 474 1.94 0.20 -7.39
N LYS A 475 3.11 -0.18 -6.90
CA LYS A 475 3.48 -1.59 -6.78
C LYS A 475 2.64 -2.22 -5.67
N THR A 476 1.86 -3.25 -5.98
CA THR A 476 1.36 -4.16 -4.93
C THR A 476 2.59 -4.89 -4.40
N LEU A 477 3.02 -4.53 -3.19
CA LEU A 477 4.23 -5.05 -2.57
C LEU A 477 3.88 -6.31 -1.80
N VAL A 478 4.18 -7.46 -2.38
CA VAL A 478 4.16 -8.73 -1.64
C VAL A 478 5.42 -8.79 -0.79
N ASN A 479 5.26 -8.83 0.54
CA ASN A 479 6.36 -9.01 1.47
C ASN A 479 6.17 -10.32 2.27
N PRO A 480 6.80 -11.43 1.83
CA PRO A 480 6.76 -12.70 2.56
C PRO A 480 7.25 -12.61 4.01
N ASP A 481 8.16 -11.68 4.30
CA ASP A 481 8.78 -11.50 5.62
C ASP A 481 7.99 -10.57 6.55
N ASN A 482 6.80 -10.14 6.12
CA ASN A 482 5.94 -9.25 6.91
C ASN A 482 5.51 -9.94 8.22
N LEU A 483 5.90 -9.37 9.36
CA LEU A 483 5.65 -9.91 10.69
C LEU A 483 4.16 -9.99 11.02
N TYR A 484 3.28 -9.30 10.28
CA TYR A 484 1.84 -9.46 10.42
C TYR A 484 1.35 -10.85 9.99
N ILE A 485 1.98 -11.45 8.96
CA ILE A 485 1.72 -12.85 8.54
C ILE A 485 2.00 -13.77 9.73
N TYR A 486 3.18 -13.61 10.30
CA TYR A 486 3.70 -14.47 11.37
C TYR A 486 3.07 -14.21 12.73
N LEU A 487 2.54 -13.00 12.95
CA LEU A 487 1.67 -12.73 14.09
C LEU A 487 0.43 -13.63 14.00
N PHE A 488 -0.23 -13.71 12.84
CA PHE A 488 -1.42 -14.54 12.69
C PHE A 488 -1.10 -16.05 12.75
N THR A 489 -0.09 -16.53 12.01
CA THR A 489 0.26 -17.97 12.03
C THR A 489 0.79 -18.41 13.40
N GLY A 490 1.59 -17.57 14.07
CA GLY A 490 2.07 -17.83 15.42
C GLY A 490 0.92 -17.89 16.44
N LEU A 491 -0.05 -16.98 16.36
CA LEU A 491 -1.26 -17.05 17.18
C LEU A 491 -2.07 -18.32 16.90
N ALA A 492 -2.21 -18.71 15.62
CA ALA A 492 -2.90 -19.93 15.23
C ALA A 492 -2.27 -21.19 15.85
N LYS A 493 -0.93 -21.30 15.82
CA LYS A 493 -0.17 -22.41 16.43
C LYS A 493 -0.32 -22.46 17.95
N LEU A 494 -0.32 -21.31 18.62
CA LEU A 494 -0.47 -21.24 20.08
C LEU A 494 -1.89 -21.55 20.56
N LEU A 495 -2.91 -21.06 19.83
CA LEU A 495 -4.31 -21.18 20.23
C LEU A 495 -4.95 -22.50 19.81
N SER A 496 -4.54 -23.07 18.68
CA SER A 496 -5.18 -24.28 18.16
C SER A 496 -4.81 -25.50 19.02
N PRO A 497 -5.77 -26.35 19.40
CA PRO A 497 -5.47 -27.59 20.10
C PRO A 497 -4.77 -28.65 19.23
N TRP A 498 -4.93 -28.58 17.91
CA TRP A 498 -4.56 -29.64 16.96
C TRP A 498 -3.53 -29.18 15.91
N TYR A 499 -3.39 -27.86 15.71
CA TYR A 499 -2.38 -27.26 14.83
C TYR A 499 -1.17 -26.74 15.65
N ARG A 500 -0.83 -27.43 16.74
CA ARG A 500 0.31 -27.05 17.60
C ARG A 500 1.61 -27.48 16.97
N GLU A 501 2.33 -26.52 16.41
CA GLU A 501 3.67 -26.71 15.89
C GLU A 501 4.68 -25.82 16.60
N LYS A 502 5.98 -26.10 16.37
CA LYS A 502 7.06 -25.23 16.84
C LYS A 502 6.98 -23.89 16.11
N LEU A 503 7.11 -22.80 16.87
CA LEU A 503 7.21 -21.46 16.31
C LEU A 503 8.53 -21.31 15.55
N ASN A 504 8.47 -20.71 14.36
CA ASN A 504 9.66 -20.27 13.65
C ASN A 504 10.17 -18.92 14.19
N GLU A 505 11.34 -18.49 13.73
CA GLU A 505 11.99 -17.26 14.21
C GLU A 505 11.14 -15.99 13.99
N LEU A 506 10.47 -15.90 12.84
CA LEU A 506 9.62 -14.75 12.50
C LEU A 506 8.33 -14.73 13.33
N GLU A 507 7.73 -15.89 13.60
CA GLU A 507 6.58 -16.05 14.51
C GLU A 507 6.95 -15.65 15.93
N GLU A 508 8.10 -16.12 16.44
CA GLU A 508 8.59 -15.70 17.74
C GLU A 508 8.83 -14.19 17.81
N LYS A 509 9.47 -13.62 16.79
CA LYS A 509 9.75 -12.18 16.71
C LYS A 509 8.45 -11.37 16.71
N ALA A 510 7.48 -11.74 15.87
CA ALA A 510 6.18 -11.08 15.78
C ALA A 510 5.41 -11.13 17.10
N LEU A 511 5.33 -12.31 17.72
CA LEU A 511 4.63 -12.50 19.00
C LEU A 511 5.32 -11.77 20.17
N LYS A 512 6.66 -11.70 20.19
CA LYS A 512 7.43 -10.91 21.18
C LYS A 512 7.15 -9.41 20.99
N LYS A 513 7.19 -8.90 19.76
CA LYS A 513 6.88 -7.49 19.44
C LYS A 513 5.42 -7.12 19.76
N ALA A 514 4.48 -8.05 19.57
CA ALA A 514 3.09 -7.85 19.96
C ALA A 514 2.87 -7.86 21.48
N GLY A 515 3.83 -8.39 22.25
CA GLY A 515 3.75 -8.57 23.71
C GLY A 515 3.02 -9.85 24.13
N VAL A 516 2.76 -10.77 23.20
CA VAL A 516 2.14 -12.08 23.47
C VAL A 516 3.17 -13.01 24.12
N LEU A 517 4.37 -13.08 23.55
CA LEU A 517 5.50 -13.79 24.14
C LEU A 517 6.34 -12.83 24.98
N THR A 518 6.49 -13.14 26.26
CA THR A 518 7.29 -12.36 27.20
C THR A 518 8.31 -13.25 27.91
N LYS A 519 9.28 -12.65 28.62
CA LYS A 519 10.20 -13.40 29.48
C LYS A 519 9.47 -14.22 30.58
N LYS A 520 8.23 -13.82 30.93
CA LYS A 520 7.40 -14.47 31.95
C LYS A 520 6.46 -15.56 31.37
N GLY A 521 6.53 -15.84 30.07
CA GLY A 521 5.65 -16.77 29.38
C GLY A 521 4.65 -16.09 28.44
N ILE A 522 3.57 -16.80 28.10
CA ILE A 522 2.54 -16.38 27.15
C ILE A 522 1.47 -15.53 27.85
N ASN A 523 1.19 -14.33 27.35
CA ASN A 523 0.05 -13.53 27.80
C ASN A 523 -1.23 -14.01 27.11
N GLU A 524 -1.94 -14.96 27.73
CA GLU A 524 -3.14 -15.57 27.13
C GLU A 524 -4.28 -14.58 26.85
N ASN A 525 -4.50 -13.61 27.75
CA ASN A 525 -5.56 -12.62 27.59
C ASN A 525 -5.31 -11.75 26.36
N LEU A 526 -4.06 -11.28 26.21
CA LEU A 526 -3.67 -10.50 25.04
C LEU A 526 -3.70 -11.35 23.77
N MET A 527 -3.24 -12.61 23.83
CA MET A 527 -3.28 -13.54 22.71
C MET A 527 -4.70 -13.72 22.16
N LYS A 528 -5.66 -14.07 23.04
CA LYS A 528 -7.07 -14.24 22.68
C LYS A 528 -7.67 -12.94 22.13
N TRP A 529 -7.37 -11.81 22.76
CA TRP A 529 -7.84 -10.49 22.34
C TRP A 529 -7.32 -10.09 20.94
N ILE A 530 -6.03 -10.32 20.65
CA ILE A 530 -5.47 -10.03 19.31
C ILE A 530 -6.12 -10.95 18.28
N PHE A 531 -6.16 -12.26 18.56
CA PHE A 531 -6.70 -13.22 17.61
C PHE A 531 -8.17 -12.92 17.27
N GLU A 532 -8.99 -12.53 18.24
CA GLU A 532 -10.37 -12.12 18.00
C GLU A 532 -10.46 -10.90 17.08
N ARG A 533 -9.57 -9.92 17.25
CA ARG A 533 -9.60 -8.62 16.56
C ARG A 533 -8.91 -8.56 15.21
N ILE A 534 -8.05 -9.52 14.89
CA ILE A 534 -7.50 -9.67 13.52
C ILE A 534 -8.66 -10.03 12.58
N ASN A 535 -9.06 -9.05 11.76
CA ASN A 535 -10.09 -9.19 10.73
C ASN A 535 -9.59 -8.66 9.39
N PHE A 536 -10.21 -9.13 8.31
CA PHE A 536 -9.64 -8.98 6.98
C PHE A 536 -9.78 -7.55 6.41
N TYR A 537 -10.96 -6.94 6.50
CA TYR A 537 -11.22 -5.57 6.03
C TYR A 537 -11.23 -4.52 7.14
N GLU A 538 -11.45 -4.92 8.40
CA GLU A 538 -11.49 -4.01 9.54
C GLU A 538 -10.33 -4.26 10.51
N PHE A 539 -9.94 -3.20 11.22
CA PHE A 539 -8.96 -3.21 12.31
C PHE A 539 -9.60 -3.56 13.68
N ALA A 540 -10.80 -4.14 13.67
CA ALA A 540 -11.60 -4.45 14.85
C ALA A 540 -12.61 -5.60 14.55
N PRO A 541 -13.27 -6.18 15.57
CA PRO A 541 -14.28 -7.23 15.39
C PRO A 541 -15.38 -6.81 14.41
N PRO A 542 -15.91 -7.72 13.59
CA PRO A 542 -16.83 -7.40 12.49
C PRO A 542 -18.26 -7.05 12.94
N TYR A 543 -18.47 -6.80 14.23
CA TYR A 543 -19.79 -6.39 14.73
C TYR A 543 -19.94 -4.89 14.49
N GLY A 544 -20.61 -4.55 13.40
CA GLY A 544 -20.84 -3.15 13.05
C GLY A 544 -21.55 -2.40 14.17
N ILE A 545 -21.13 -1.16 14.38
CA ILE A 545 -21.70 -0.25 15.36
C ILE A 545 -23.09 0.15 14.87
N LYS A 546 -24.09 0.02 15.75
CA LYS A 546 -25.49 0.27 15.40
C LYS A 546 -25.68 1.74 15.01
N ARG A 547 -26.59 1.99 14.07
CA ARG A 547 -26.93 3.34 13.62
C ARG A 547 -28.44 3.55 13.66
N TYR A 548 -28.83 4.76 14.04
CA TYR A 548 -30.22 5.13 14.17
C TYR A 548 -30.47 6.55 13.64
N LEU A 549 -31.42 6.66 12.71
CA LEU A 549 -31.97 7.94 12.27
C LEU A 549 -33.14 8.31 13.19
N VAL A 550 -33.03 9.45 13.87
CA VAL A 550 -34.06 10.00 14.74
C VAL A 550 -34.94 10.94 13.93
N LYS A 551 -36.18 10.55 13.63
CA LYS A 551 -37.14 11.31 12.83
C LYS A 551 -38.42 11.57 13.63
N GLY A 552 -38.62 12.81 14.08
CA GLY A 552 -39.57 13.12 15.15
C GLY A 552 -39.34 12.22 16.37
N ASP A 553 -40.37 11.50 16.82
CA ASP A 553 -40.30 10.55 17.94
C ASP A 553 -39.91 9.12 17.53
N LYS A 554 -39.64 8.87 16.23
CA LYS A 554 -39.32 7.54 15.72
C LYS A 554 -37.82 7.32 15.62
N LEU A 555 -37.39 6.14 16.07
CA LEU A 555 -36.03 5.64 15.91
C LEU A 555 -35.99 4.63 14.76
N ILE A 556 -35.38 5.01 13.63
CA ILE A 556 -35.29 4.17 12.44
C ILE A 556 -33.90 3.51 12.43
N PRO A 557 -33.79 2.17 12.52
CA PRO A 557 -32.50 1.49 12.44
C PRO A 557 -31.93 1.56 11.02
N LEU A 558 -30.64 1.88 10.92
CA LEU A 558 -29.89 1.94 9.66
C LEU A 558 -28.87 0.79 9.55
N GLU A 559 -28.23 0.65 8.39
CA GLU A 559 -27.12 -0.30 8.20
C GLU A 559 -25.97 0.05 9.18
N PRO A 560 -25.45 -0.93 9.95
CA PRO A 560 -24.34 -0.71 10.86
C PRO A 560 -23.06 -0.27 10.13
N ILE A 561 -22.18 0.45 10.83
CA ILE A 561 -20.88 0.90 10.30
C ILE A 561 -19.71 0.16 10.95
N GLY A 562 -18.57 0.10 10.25
CA GLY A 562 -17.33 -0.44 10.79
C GLY A 562 -16.70 0.48 11.85
N HIS A 563 -15.74 -0.06 12.60
CA HIS A 563 -15.03 0.73 13.62
C HIS A 563 -14.17 1.87 13.05
N CYS A 564 -13.62 1.69 11.84
CA CYS A 564 -12.86 2.74 11.18
C CYS A 564 -13.77 3.87 10.71
N ASP A 565 -14.93 3.56 10.13
CA ASP A 565 -15.91 4.58 9.74
C ASP A 565 -16.41 5.36 10.96
N LEU A 566 -16.64 4.70 12.10
CA LEU A 566 -16.92 5.43 13.35
C LEU A 566 -15.84 6.46 13.65
N VAL A 567 -14.58 6.04 13.72
CA VAL A 567 -13.46 6.90 14.12
C VAL A 567 -13.19 8.00 13.10
N GLU A 568 -13.42 7.76 11.81
CA GLU A 568 -12.99 8.68 10.74
C GLU A 568 -14.13 9.50 10.11
N LYS A 569 -15.40 9.12 10.31
CA LYS A 569 -16.52 9.70 9.55
C LYS A 569 -17.83 9.88 10.35
N PHE A 570 -18.03 9.15 11.44
CA PHE A 570 -19.29 9.16 12.20
C PHE A 570 -19.09 9.63 13.64
N GLN A 571 -18.49 10.80 13.79
CA GLN A 571 -18.41 11.55 15.04
C GLN A 571 -19.49 12.63 15.13
N PRO A 572 -19.88 13.07 16.34
CA PRO A 572 -20.83 14.16 16.50
C PRO A 572 -20.39 15.41 15.76
N GLY A 573 -21.27 15.91 14.90
CA GLY A 573 -21.03 17.02 13.98
C GLY A 573 -20.65 16.64 12.57
N ASN A 574 -20.26 15.38 12.31
CA ASN A 574 -20.12 14.93 10.93
C ASN A 574 -21.50 14.89 10.22
N ILE A 575 -21.46 15.09 8.91
CA ILE A 575 -22.61 15.08 8.01
C ILE A 575 -22.66 13.70 7.35
N ASP A 576 -23.76 12.96 7.53
CA ASP A 576 -24.05 11.80 6.70
C ASP A 576 -24.84 12.24 5.47
N TYR A 577 -24.15 12.21 4.33
CA TYR A 577 -24.72 12.55 3.03
C TYR A 577 -25.74 11.53 2.54
N SER A 578 -25.67 10.27 2.97
CA SER A 578 -26.55 9.20 2.49
C SER A 578 -27.97 9.38 3.00
N GLU A 579 -28.11 9.86 4.24
CA GLU A 579 -29.39 10.04 4.95
C GLU A 579 -29.79 11.52 5.11
N GLU A 580 -29.01 12.46 4.56
CA GLU A 580 -29.22 13.92 4.72
C GLU A 580 -29.32 14.32 6.19
N ALA A 581 -28.42 13.77 6.99
CA ALA A 581 -28.44 13.86 8.45
C ALA A 581 -27.12 14.39 9.00
N ILE A 582 -27.14 14.88 10.24
CA ILE A 582 -25.94 15.15 11.03
C ILE A 582 -25.91 14.19 12.20
N ILE A 583 -24.73 13.64 12.48
CA ILE A 583 -24.51 12.83 13.67
C ILE A 583 -24.59 13.77 14.87
N THR A 584 -25.55 13.53 15.76
CA THR A 584 -25.83 14.43 16.89
C THR A 584 -25.13 13.99 18.17
N HIS A 585 -25.09 12.68 18.41
CA HIS A 585 -24.45 12.10 19.59
C HIS A 585 -24.13 10.62 19.39
N LEU A 586 -23.28 10.11 20.29
CA LEU A 586 -22.86 8.71 20.35
C LEU A 586 -23.32 8.09 21.67
N ASP A 587 -23.91 6.90 21.64
CA ASP A 587 -24.16 6.11 22.84
C ASP A 587 -22.89 5.33 23.18
N THR A 588 -22.25 5.72 24.28
CA THR A 588 -21.01 5.12 24.75
C THR A 588 -21.25 4.16 25.92
N GLY A 589 -20.32 3.23 26.14
CA GLY A 589 -20.29 2.41 27.35
C GLY A 589 -19.78 3.21 28.55
N LYS A 590 -19.21 2.51 29.55
CA LYS A 590 -18.55 3.16 30.70
C LYS A 590 -17.34 4.04 30.30
N THR A 591 -16.84 3.89 29.08
CA THR A 591 -15.69 4.63 28.55
C THR A 591 -16.02 5.15 27.16
N THR A 592 -15.55 6.35 26.81
CA THR A 592 -15.68 6.93 25.45
C THR A 592 -14.94 6.13 24.37
N ARG A 593 -14.09 5.16 24.75
CA ARG A 593 -13.43 4.26 23.79
C ARG A 593 -14.36 3.21 23.18
N TYR A 594 -15.50 2.95 23.81
CA TYR A 594 -16.45 1.94 23.36
C TYR A 594 -17.79 2.59 23.03
N VAL A 595 -18.11 2.61 21.74
CA VAL A 595 -19.38 3.15 21.21
C VAL A 595 -20.31 1.98 20.89
N ARG A 596 -21.55 2.05 21.38
CA ARG A 596 -22.62 1.07 21.17
C ARG A 596 -23.48 1.42 19.96
N ALA A 597 -23.77 2.71 19.79
CA ALA A 597 -24.60 3.20 18.69
C ALA A 597 -24.30 4.66 18.32
N VAL A 598 -24.55 5.00 17.06
CA VAL A 598 -24.52 6.36 16.50
C VAL A 598 -25.94 6.84 16.26
N TYR A 599 -26.23 8.07 16.63
CA TYR A 599 -27.53 8.69 16.41
C TYR A 599 -27.40 9.93 15.54
N GLU A 600 -28.18 9.96 14.48
CA GLU A 600 -28.21 11.03 13.51
C GLU A 600 -29.62 11.59 13.37
N LYS A 601 -29.72 12.89 13.08
CA LYS A 601 -30.98 13.58 12.85
C LYS A 601 -31.00 14.17 11.44
N PRO A 602 -32.13 14.09 10.71
CA PRO A 602 -32.28 14.79 9.45
C PRO A 602 -31.96 16.28 9.64
N ILE A 603 -31.15 16.87 8.76
CA ILE A 603 -30.68 18.26 8.92
C ILE A 603 -31.87 19.24 9.07
N ARG A 604 -33.01 18.94 8.41
CA ARG A 604 -34.23 19.76 8.46
C ARG A 604 -34.89 19.79 9.83
N GLU A 605 -34.66 18.78 10.66
CA GLU A 605 -35.23 18.62 12.00
C GLU A 605 -34.25 19.07 13.10
N ILE A 606 -33.04 19.51 12.73
CA ILE A 606 -32.03 19.97 13.69
C ILE A 606 -32.29 21.43 14.04
N ASN A 607 -32.58 21.67 15.32
CA ASN A 607 -32.44 22.98 15.90
C ASN A 607 -30.97 23.20 16.31
N PHE A 608 -30.19 23.86 15.45
CA PHE A 608 -28.77 24.12 15.74
C PHE A 608 -28.55 24.97 17.01
N TYR A 609 -29.53 25.77 17.43
CA TYR A 609 -29.44 26.60 18.63
C TYR A 609 -29.80 25.85 19.92
N SER A 610 -30.37 24.64 19.85
CA SER A 610 -30.65 23.85 21.06
C SER A 610 -29.40 23.18 21.65
N ASP A 611 -28.25 23.31 20.97
CA ASP A 611 -27.00 22.68 21.34
C ASP A 611 -25.87 23.68 21.19
N ASP A 612 -25.18 24.01 22.29
CA ASP A 612 -24.18 25.08 22.31
C ASP A 612 -23.07 24.86 21.28
N ALA A 613 -22.65 23.61 21.05
CA ALA A 613 -21.59 23.32 20.10
C ALA A 613 -22.02 23.56 18.66
N PHE A 614 -23.25 23.17 18.32
CA PHE A 614 -23.82 23.46 17.00
C PHE A 614 -24.12 24.95 16.81
N ALA A 615 -24.53 25.65 17.87
CA ALA A 615 -24.76 27.09 17.82
C ALA A 615 -23.46 27.85 17.50
N VAL A 616 -22.35 27.53 18.19
CA VAL A 616 -21.03 28.14 17.91
C VAL A 616 -20.59 27.90 16.48
N ALA A 617 -20.66 26.65 16.00
CA ALA A 617 -20.28 26.31 14.62
C ALA A 617 -21.19 27.01 13.58
N LEU A 618 -22.49 27.15 13.86
CA LEU A 618 -23.43 27.85 12.99
C LEU A 618 -23.15 29.36 12.92
N GLU A 619 -22.81 30.00 14.05
CA GLU A 619 -22.47 31.42 14.07
C GLU A 619 -21.15 31.70 13.33
N GLU A 620 -20.14 30.84 13.49
CA GLU A 620 -18.90 30.94 12.73
C GLU A 620 -19.15 30.76 11.22
N TYR A 621 -19.98 29.78 10.83
CA TYR A 621 -20.44 29.61 9.45
C TYR A 621 -21.10 30.88 8.91
N ARG A 622 -22.04 31.46 9.66
CA ARG A 622 -22.76 32.68 9.25
C ARG A 622 -21.80 33.85 9.10
N TYR A 623 -20.90 34.03 10.05
CA TYR A 623 -19.89 35.08 10.02
C TYR A 623 -19.00 34.96 8.77
N ILE A 624 -18.52 33.76 8.44
CA ILE A 624 -17.70 33.53 7.24
C ILE A 624 -18.49 33.86 5.96
N LYS A 625 -19.75 33.40 5.85
CA LYS A 625 -20.60 33.68 4.68
C LYS A 625 -20.87 35.17 4.51
N MET A 626 -21.16 35.88 5.61
CA MET A 626 -21.35 37.33 5.59
C MET A 626 -20.07 38.07 5.16
N ASN A 627 -18.90 37.64 5.65
CA ASN A 627 -17.61 38.19 5.22
C ASN A 627 -17.29 37.94 3.75
N TRP A 628 -17.84 36.88 3.16
CA TRP A 628 -17.77 36.62 1.73
C TRP A 628 -18.84 37.36 0.92
N GLY A 629 -19.76 38.08 1.56
CA GLY A 629 -20.88 38.74 0.90
C GLY A 629 -21.94 37.77 0.38
N GLU A 630 -22.05 36.59 1.00
CA GLU A 630 -22.96 35.51 0.61
C GLU A 630 -24.08 35.34 1.65
N LYS A 631 -25.30 35.05 1.19
CA LYS A 631 -26.41 34.79 2.11
C LYS A 631 -26.21 33.44 2.80
N PRO A 632 -26.14 33.37 4.13
CA PRO A 632 -25.98 32.10 4.83
C PRO A 632 -27.24 31.25 4.69
N ASN A 633 -27.07 30.00 4.25
CA ASN A 633 -28.10 28.97 4.21
C ASN A 633 -27.43 27.60 4.33
N ILE A 634 -27.34 27.11 5.57
CA ILE A 634 -26.59 25.88 5.89
C ILE A 634 -27.14 24.67 5.13
N MET A 635 -28.46 24.55 5.00
CA MET A 635 -29.11 23.47 4.26
C MET A 635 -28.69 23.50 2.79
N ARG A 636 -28.83 24.66 2.14
CA ARG A 636 -28.46 24.84 0.73
C ARG A 636 -26.97 24.55 0.51
N ASP A 637 -26.11 24.97 1.43
CA ASP A 637 -24.67 24.78 1.30
C ASP A 637 -24.23 23.33 1.54
N ILE A 638 -24.86 22.61 2.46
CA ILE A 638 -24.63 21.15 2.62
C ILE A 638 -25.13 20.40 1.38
N LEU A 639 -26.36 20.66 0.94
CA LEU A 639 -26.96 19.98 -0.20
C LEU A 639 -26.22 20.27 -1.52
N ALA A 640 -25.64 21.46 -1.65
CA ALA A 640 -24.79 21.84 -2.78
C ALA A 640 -23.31 21.47 -2.60
N GLY A 641 -22.95 20.72 -1.55
CA GLY A 641 -21.57 20.28 -1.27
C GLY A 641 -20.57 21.41 -0.95
N ARG A 642 -21.05 22.63 -0.73
CA ARG A 642 -20.23 23.77 -0.30
C ARG A 642 -19.83 23.69 1.17
N LEU A 643 -20.63 23.02 2.00
CA LEU A 643 -20.32 22.72 3.39
C LEU A 643 -20.18 21.21 3.55
N THR A 644 -18.98 20.76 3.92
CA THR A 644 -18.67 19.34 4.17
C THR A 644 -18.06 19.14 5.55
N SER A 645 -18.06 17.92 6.07
CA SER A 645 -17.40 17.58 7.34
C SER A 645 -16.23 16.62 7.15
N GLU A 646 -15.19 16.78 7.96
CA GLU A 646 -14.07 15.85 8.09
C GLU A 646 -13.75 15.65 9.57
N GLU A 647 -13.35 14.42 9.94
CA GLU A 647 -12.83 14.13 11.28
C GLU A 647 -11.31 14.13 11.26
N LEU A 648 -10.70 14.93 12.13
CA LEU A 648 -9.26 14.87 12.39
C LEU A 648 -9.00 13.81 13.45
N CYS A 649 -8.02 12.94 13.23
CA CYS A 649 -7.66 11.86 14.15
C CYS A 649 -6.23 11.97 14.66
N VAL A 650 -6.00 11.48 15.87
CA VAL A 650 -4.65 11.26 16.42
C VAL A 650 -4.23 9.82 16.18
N VAL A 651 -3.05 9.64 15.59
CA VAL A 651 -2.46 8.34 15.32
C VAL A 651 -1.30 8.10 16.28
N TYR A 652 -1.34 6.99 17.01
CA TYR A 652 -0.25 6.48 17.83
C TYR A 652 0.40 5.30 17.13
N THR A 653 1.66 5.48 16.76
CA THR A 653 2.42 4.52 15.96
C THR A 653 3.49 3.82 16.79
N PRO A 654 3.96 2.65 16.35
CA PRO A 654 5.17 2.06 16.92
C PRO A 654 6.36 3.01 16.72
N TRP A 655 7.30 3.00 17.65
CA TRP A 655 8.48 3.85 17.58
C TRP A 655 9.75 3.07 17.22
N ASN A 656 9.68 1.71 17.15
CA ASN A 656 10.82 0.84 16.85
C ASN A 656 10.45 -0.48 16.16
N GLY A 657 10.13 -0.37 14.88
CA GLY A 657 9.76 -1.48 13.98
C GLY A 657 8.33 -1.94 14.21
N PHE A 658 8.07 -3.22 13.98
CA PHE A 658 6.74 -3.81 14.16
C PHE A 658 6.23 -3.67 15.60
N GLY A 659 4.99 -3.19 15.78
CA GLY A 659 4.40 -2.97 17.09
C GLY A 659 2.95 -2.49 17.03
N LYS A 660 2.41 -2.02 18.17
CA LYS A 660 1.01 -1.60 18.28
C LYS A 660 0.74 -0.28 17.56
N TYR A 661 -0.36 -0.26 16.81
CA TYR A 661 -0.96 0.91 16.18
C TYR A 661 -2.28 1.25 16.87
N ARG A 662 -2.59 2.53 17.05
CA ARG A 662 -3.87 2.99 17.59
C ARG A 662 -4.28 4.32 16.96
N LYS A 663 -5.52 4.44 16.50
CA LYS A 663 -6.11 5.69 15.99
C LYS A 663 -7.35 6.06 16.80
N ILE A 664 -7.47 7.35 17.12
CA ILE A 664 -8.54 7.93 17.96
C ILE A 664 -9.04 9.21 17.27
N PRO A 665 -10.36 9.47 17.22
CA PRO A 665 -10.88 10.74 16.73
C PRO A 665 -10.48 11.88 17.70
N ASP A 666 -10.21 13.06 17.16
CA ASP A 666 -9.84 14.25 17.94
C ASP A 666 -10.92 15.31 17.84
N ARG A 667 -11.25 15.72 16.61
CA ARG A 667 -12.24 16.77 16.37
C ARG A 667 -12.89 16.71 14.98
N CYS A 668 -14.18 17.04 14.95
CA CYS A 668 -14.91 17.31 13.72
C CYS A 668 -14.67 18.74 13.25
N ILE A 669 -14.31 18.90 11.98
CA ILE A 669 -14.25 20.19 11.29
C ILE A 669 -15.24 20.23 10.14
N TRP A 670 -15.95 21.35 9.99
CA TRP A 670 -16.69 21.66 8.79
C TRP A 670 -15.81 22.45 7.81
N LYS A 671 -15.59 21.90 6.62
CA LYS A 671 -14.95 22.59 5.50
C LYS A 671 -16.01 23.33 4.70
N LEU A 672 -15.93 24.66 4.72
CA LEU A 672 -16.80 25.55 3.97
C LEU A 672 -16.07 26.12 2.76
N ARG A 673 -16.75 26.14 1.61
CA ARG A 673 -16.32 26.77 0.36
C ARG A 673 -17.28 27.88 -0.04
N SER A 674 -16.74 28.99 -0.55
CA SER A 674 -17.53 30.09 -1.10
C SER A 674 -18.42 29.63 -2.27
N GLU A 675 -19.59 30.26 -2.40
CA GLU A 675 -20.47 30.15 -3.57
C GLU A 675 -19.85 30.86 -4.78
N LYS A 676 -19.28 32.04 -4.56
CA LYS A 676 -18.65 32.85 -5.61
C LYS A 676 -17.13 32.64 -5.63
N PRO A 677 -16.51 32.36 -6.80
CA PRO A 677 -15.07 32.27 -6.89
C PRO A 677 -14.39 33.64 -6.72
N ARG A 678 -13.16 33.64 -6.20
CA ARG A 678 -12.22 34.76 -6.17
C ARG A 678 -11.13 34.60 -7.22
N VAL A 679 -10.49 35.71 -7.58
CA VAL A 679 -9.47 35.76 -8.62
C VAL A 679 -8.19 36.34 -8.01
N LEU A 680 -7.11 35.58 -8.07
CA LEU A 680 -5.77 36.03 -7.73
C LEU A 680 -5.01 36.30 -9.02
N VAL A 681 -4.62 37.55 -9.27
CA VAL A 681 -3.78 37.89 -10.43
C VAL A 681 -2.31 37.86 -10.00
N ARG A 682 -1.48 37.04 -10.66
CA ARG A 682 -0.03 36.99 -10.50
C ARG A 682 0.65 37.10 -11.86
N GLY A 683 1.31 38.22 -12.11
CA GLY A 683 1.84 38.54 -13.44
C GLY A 683 0.72 38.49 -14.49
N ASP A 684 0.95 37.74 -15.56
CA ASP A 684 0.03 37.62 -16.70
C ASP A 684 -1.08 36.55 -16.49
N LYS A 685 -1.15 35.92 -15.31
CA LYS A 685 -2.04 34.80 -15.02
C LYS A 685 -3.06 35.16 -13.94
N ALA A 686 -4.35 34.97 -14.27
CA ALA A 686 -5.45 35.02 -13.31
C ALA A 686 -5.76 33.60 -12.81
N ILE A 687 -5.58 33.36 -11.52
CA ILE A 687 -5.90 32.10 -10.85
C ILE A 687 -7.25 32.25 -10.18
N VAL A 688 -8.25 31.54 -10.69
CA VAL A 688 -9.59 31.48 -10.09
C VAL A 688 -9.59 30.43 -8.99
N TYR A 689 -9.88 30.84 -7.76
CA TYR A 689 -9.96 29.95 -6.61
C TYR A 689 -11.21 30.25 -5.79
N TYR A 690 -11.76 29.25 -5.11
CA TYR A 690 -12.84 29.47 -4.15
C TYR A 690 -12.20 29.64 -2.77
N ASP A 691 -12.59 30.66 -2.02
CA ASP A 691 -12.20 30.73 -0.62
C ASP A 691 -12.68 29.47 0.11
N ARG A 692 -11.82 28.97 0.98
CA ARG A 692 -12.10 27.85 1.87
C ARG A 692 -11.82 28.27 3.30
N ARG A 693 -12.68 27.84 4.22
CA ARG A 693 -12.48 27.97 5.66
C ARG A 693 -12.81 26.66 6.34
N GLN A 694 -12.19 26.43 7.49
CA GLN A 694 -12.51 25.32 8.38
C GLN A 694 -13.19 25.91 9.61
N ILE A 695 -14.27 25.28 10.04
CA ILE A 695 -15.06 25.65 11.21
C ILE A 695 -14.97 24.47 12.17
N TYR A 696 -14.54 24.71 13.40
CA TYR A 696 -14.49 23.64 14.39
C TYR A 696 -15.88 23.40 14.97
N VAL A 697 -16.30 22.14 15.04
CA VAL A 697 -17.53 21.75 15.76
C VAL A 697 -17.12 21.25 17.14
N PRO A 698 -17.33 22.02 18.22
CA PRO A 698 -16.79 21.72 19.55
C PRO A 698 -17.59 20.63 20.28
N LYS A 699 -17.71 19.47 19.65
CA LYS A 699 -18.37 18.28 20.18
C LYS A 699 -17.33 17.26 20.65
N PRO A 700 -17.59 16.55 21.76
CA PRO A 700 -16.73 15.46 22.19
C PRO A 700 -16.81 14.28 21.21
N THR A 701 -15.65 13.71 20.93
CA THR A 701 -15.48 12.55 20.05
C THR A 701 -15.33 11.27 20.87
N ALA A 702 -15.62 10.11 20.25
CA ALA A 702 -15.57 8.80 20.91
C ALA A 702 -15.25 7.66 19.93
N GLY A 703 -14.59 6.63 20.45
CA GLY A 703 -14.14 5.46 19.70
C GLY A 703 -12.62 5.36 19.60
N GLU A 704 -12.15 4.17 19.25
CA GLU A 704 -10.77 3.93 18.84
C GLU A 704 -10.72 2.64 18.02
N TYR A 705 -9.70 2.49 17.18
CA TYR A 705 -9.32 1.17 16.67
C TYR A 705 -7.82 0.94 16.84
N ARG A 706 -7.45 -0.34 16.91
CA ARG A 706 -6.10 -0.79 17.28
C ARG A 706 -5.68 -1.96 16.43
N ASP A 707 -4.42 -1.97 16.03
CA ASP A 707 -3.83 -3.09 15.29
C ASP A 707 -2.32 -3.13 15.48
N TYR A 708 -1.59 -3.77 14.56
CA TYR A 708 -0.14 -3.82 14.52
C TYR A 708 0.38 -3.37 13.16
N THR A 709 1.43 -2.56 13.18
CA THR A 709 2.09 -2.06 11.97
C THR A 709 3.57 -1.77 12.25
N TYR A 710 4.27 -1.17 11.30
CA TYR A 710 5.66 -0.73 11.42
C TYR A 710 5.74 0.77 11.65
N GLY A 711 6.61 1.18 12.57
CA GLY A 711 6.84 2.60 12.82
C GLY A 711 8.17 2.88 13.50
N TYR A 712 8.71 4.05 13.21
CA TYR A 712 10.06 4.46 13.55
C TYR A 712 10.07 5.92 13.95
N LEU A 713 10.57 6.20 15.15
CA LEU A 713 10.84 7.57 15.61
C LEU A 713 12.34 7.86 15.52
N TYR A 714 12.72 8.96 14.90
CA TYR A 714 14.10 9.39 14.71
C TYR A 714 14.32 10.72 15.43
N SER A 715 15.31 10.76 16.32
CA SER A 715 15.75 12.00 16.96
C SER A 715 16.65 12.77 15.99
N VAL A 716 16.41 14.06 15.85
CA VAL A 716 17.25 14.95 15.03
C VAL A 716 17.89 16.03 15.89
N ASP A 717 18.83 16.77 15.30
CA ASP A 717 19.49 17.88 15.98
C ASP A 717 18.47 18.98 16.36
N PRO A 718 18.48 19.54 17.59
CA PRO A 718 17.60 20.63 18.01
C PRO A 718 17.63 21.87 17.10
N GLY A 719 18.74 22.14 16.41
CA GLY A 719 18.92 23.23 15.46
C GLY A 719 18.24 23.02 14.10
N GLU A 720 17.78 21.81 13.78
CA GLU A 720 17.12 21.49 12.50
C GLU A 720 15.88 22.34 12.26
N ASN A 721 15.72 22.90 11.06
CA ASN A 721 14.50 23.65 10.73
C ASN A 721 13.34 22.65 10.51
N SER A 722 12.25 22.80 11.28
CA SER A 722 11.09 21.91 11.20
C SER A 722 10.35 21.98 9.87
N ASP A 723 10.32 23.15 9.23
CA ASP A 723 9.68 23.35 7.92
C ASP A 723 10.50 22.66 6.82
N LEU A 724 11.84 22.81 6.84
CA LEU A 724 12.73 22.10 5.92
C LEU A 724 12.69 20.59 6.14
N LEU A 725 12.63 20.15 7.40
CA LEU A 725 12.51 18.72 7.72
C LEU A 725 11.21 18.14 7.14
N ARG A 726 10.09 18.86 7.28
CA ARG A 726 8.80 18.46 6.71
C ARG A 726 8.85 18.41 5.18
N LEU A 727 9.41 19.44 4.55
CA LEU A 727 9.59 19.50 3.09
C LEU A 727 10.47 18.36 2.57
N GLY A 728 11.59 18.08 3.25
CA GLY A 728 12.49 16.98 2.91
C GLY A 728 11.82 15.61 3.02
N LEU A 729 11.00 15.39 4.04
CA LEU A 729 10.22 14.14 4.19
C LEU A 729 9.15 14.01 3.09
N ALA A 730 8.46 15.09 2.75
CA ALA A 730 7.47 15.10 1.68
C ALA A 730 8.09 14.71 0.33
N LEU A 731 9.25 15.30 0.00
CA LEU A 731 9.97 14.99 -1.23
C LEU A 731 10.63 13.61 -1.21
N LEU A 732 11.01 13.11 -0.03
CA LEU A 732 11.43 11.72 0.11
C LEU A 732 10.30 10.76 -0.28
N MET A 733 9.04 11.03 0.10
CA MET A 733 7.89 10.21 -0.34
C MET A 733 7.71 10.25 -1.86
N ILE A 734 7.93 11.40 -2.49
CA ILE A 734 7.93 11.55 -3.96
C ILE A 734 9.03 10.70 -4.59
N VAL A 735 10.26 10.77 -4.08
CA VAL A 735 11.37 9.96 -4.59
C VAL A 735 11.09 8.47 -4.44
N LEU A 736 10.53 8.05 -3.30
CA LEU A 736 10.11 6.65 -3.09
C LEU A 736 9.03 6.22 -4.08
N ARG A 737 8.03 7.07 -4.35
CA ARG A 737 6.99 6.79 -5.35
C ARG A 737 7.56 6.65 -6.75
N ARG A 738 8.48 7.53 -7.13
CA ARG A 738 9.00 7.62 -8.51
C ARG A 738 10.06 6.58 -8.83
N LEU A 739 10.98 6.33 -7.90
CA LEU A 739 12.09 5.41 -8.14
C LEU A 739 11.77 3.98 -7.73
N TYR A 740 10.90 3.80 -6.75
CA TYR A 740 10.59 2.48 -6.19
C TYR A 740 9.15 2.03 -6.45
N GLY A 741 8.23 2.95 -6.81
CA GLY A 741 6.83 2.63 -7.06
C GLY A 741 5.99 2.45 -5.79
N ILE A 742 6.45 3.01 -4.66
CA ILE A 742 5.79 2.93 -3.35
C ILE A 742 4.67 4.00 -3.31
N ALA A 743 3.43 3.59 -3.03
CA ALA A 743 2.31 4.53 -2.96
C ALA A 743 2.46 5.52 -1.78
N PHE A 744 1.93 6.73 -1.91
CA PHE A 744 2.12 7.79 -0.90
C PHE A 744 1.53 7.41 0.47
N GLU A 745 0.43 6.67 0.46
CA GLU A 745 -0.25 6.18 1.65
C GLU A 745 0.42 4.95 2.30
N THR A 746 1.47 4.39 1.67
CA THR A 746 2.20 3.24 2.23
C THR A 746 3.09 3.65 3.39
N ILE A 747 3.71 4.83 3.32
CA ILE A 747 4.59 5.38 4.38
C ILE A 747 4.16 6.81 4.67
N MET A 748 3.69 7.05 5.88
CA MET A 748 3.38 8.38 6.39
C MET A 748 4.51 8.90 7.27
N TYR A 749 4.64 10.22 7.34
CA TYR A 749 5.65 10.90 8.13
C TYR A 749 5.03 11.98 9.02
N ASP A 750 5.68 12.26 10.14
CA ASP A 750 5.34 13.38 11.02
C ASP A 750 6.61 14.11 11.46
N VAL A 751 6.51 15.41 11.71
CA VAL A 751 7.54 16.19 12.40
C VAL A 751 7.01 16.57 13.76
N ILE A 752 7.72 16.18 14.82
CA ILE A 752 7.32 16.36 16.21
C ILE A 752 8.31 17.27 16.92
N LYS A 753 7.81 18.33 17.55
CA LYS A 753 8.59 19.23 18.40
C LYS A 753 8.18 19.06 19.87
N LEU A 754 9.12 18.65 20.72
CA LEU A 754 8.93 18.47 22.16
C LEU A 754 9.93 19.33 22.92
N GLY A 755 9.52 20.56 23.25
CA GLY A 755 10.42 21.56 23.79
C GLY A 755 11.50 21.94 22.77
N GLU A 756 12.76 21.74 23.14
CA GLU A 756 13.93 21.95 22.26
C GLU A 756 14.21 20.74 21.35
N TYR A 757 13.73 19.56 21.73
CA TYR A 757 13.96 18.34 20.96
C TYR A 757 13.04 18.27 19.76
N LYS A 758 13.61 17.81 18.64
CA LYS A 758 12.90 17.59 17.39
C LYS A 758 13.04 16.13 16.99
N TYR A 759 11.96 15.60 16.45
CA TYR A 759 11.89 14.25 15.94
C TYR A 759 11.18 14.27 14.59
N PHE A 760 11.48 13.28 13.76
CA PHE A 760 10.54 12.86 12.74
C PHE A 760 10.15 11.40 12.93
N SER A 761 8.94 11.06 12.49
CA SER A 761 8.46 9.69 12.45
C SER A 761 8.34 9.23 11.00
N LEU A 762 8.57 7.94 10.76
CA LEU A 762 8.11 7.23 9.57
C LEU A 762 7.27 6.06 10.04
N HIS A 763 6.08 5.87 9.49
CA HIS A 763 5.22 4.75 9.86
C HIS A 763 4.38 4.27 8.69
N GLU A 764 3.99 3.01 8.75
CA GLU A 764 3.10 2.41 7.77
C GLU A 764 1.67 2.40 8.34
N PRO A 765 0.68 3.02 7.68
CA PRO A 765 -0.71 2.95 8.14
C PRO A 765 -1.27 1.52 8.14
N GLU A 766 -0.85 0.73 7.15
CA GLU A 766 -1.09 -0.71 7.06
C GLU A 766 0.24 -1.47 7.09
N ALA A 767 0.29 -2.60 7.81
CA ALA A 767 1.51 -3.39 7.94
C ALA A 767 1.96 -3.95 6.58
N ALA A 768 2.97 -3.33 5.97
CA ALA A 768 3.64 -3.78 4.76
C ALA A 768 5.03 -4.37 5.06
N GLY A 769 5.70 -3.87 6.11
CA GLY A 769 7.09 -4.16 6.45
C GLY A 769 8.07 -3.66 5.41
N ILE A 770 7.73 -2.58 4.70
CA ILE A 770 8.54 -2.02 3.63
C ILE A 770 9.62 -1.09 4.17
N ILE A 771 9.39 -0.35 5.27
CA ILE A 771 10.41 0.53 5.87
C ILE A 771 11.68 -0.27 6.21
N ASP A 772 11.50 -1.51 6.68
CA ASP A 772 12.57 -2.45 7.02
C ASP A 772 13.25 -3.07 5.78
N LYS A 773 12.54 -3.13 4.64
CA LYS A 773 13.00 -3.77 3.40
C LYS A 773 13.66 -2.78 2.44
N ILE A 774 13.42 -1.48 2.60
CA ILE A 774 14.04 -0.43 1.78
C ILE A 774 15.55 -0.42 2.04
N ASN A 775 16.32 -0.48 0.95
CA ASN A 775 17.76 -0.21 1.01
C ASN A 775 17.99 1.31 1.06
N TRP A 776 18.03 1.86 2.27
CA TRP A 776 18.21 3.30 2.49
C TRP A 776 19.55 3.85 1.98
N LEU A 777 20.59 3.01 1.85
CA LEU A 777 21.85 3.41 1.22
C LEU A 777 21.70 3.60 -0.30
N ASP A 778 20.95 2.73 -0.96
CA ASP A 778 20.61 2.90 -2.38
C ASP A 778 19.74 4.15 -2.58
N VAL A 779 18.75 4.39 -1.70
CA VAL A 779 17.92 5.59 -1.72
C VAL A 779 18.79 6.85 -1.61
N ARG A 780 19.74 6.86 -0.65
CA ARG A 780 20.69 7.97 -0.47
C ARG A 780 21.45 8.29 -1.76
N ARG A 781 22.07 7.27 -2.37
CA ARG A 781 22.81 7.41 -3.63
C ARG A 781 21.93 7.95 -4.76
N LYS A 782 20.70 7.43 -4.89
CA LYS A 782 19.79 7.89 -5.95
C LYS A 782 19.30 9.32 -5.73
N ILE A 783 19.19 9.80 -4.49
CA ILE A 783 18.84 11.20 -4.19
C ILE A 783 19.94 12.16 -4.66
N GLU A 784 21.22 11.77 -4.55
CA GLU A 784 22.35 12.57 -5.06
C GLU A 784 22.25 12.80 -6.57
N GLU A 785 21.80 11.78 -7.31
CA GLU A 785 21.63 11.82 -8.77
C GLU A 785 20.24 12.30 -9.21
N TYR A 786 19.30 12.49 -8.27
CA TYR A 786 17.90 12.76 -8.58
C TYR A 786 17.70 14.17 -9.16
N LYS A 787 17.08 14.22 -10.34
CA LYS A 787 16.71 15.47 -11.00
C LYS A 787 15.23 15.77 -10.74
N PHE A 788 14.99 16.81 -9.96
CA PHE A 788 13.64 17.33 -9.75
C PHE A 788 13.08 17.90 -11.05
N THR A 789 11.79 17.67 -11.23
CA THR A 789 11.01 18.02 -12.40
C THR A 789 9.73 18.73 -11.96
N ASP A 790 9.06 19.37 -12.91
CA ASP A 790 7.72 19.95 -12.73
C ASP A 790 6.70 18.97 -12.11
N LEU A 791 6.82 17.67 -12.43
CA LEU A 791 5.95 16.66 -11.86
C LEU A 791 6.17 16.52 -10.34
N ASP A 792 7.37 16.73 -9.83
CA ASP A 792 7.65 16.67 -8.40
C ASP A 792 6.99 17.83 -7.65
N THR A 793 6.96 19.03 -8.24
CA THR A 793 6.21 20.17 -7.65
C THR A 793 4.71 19.92 -7.60
N ILE A 794 4.17 19.26 -8.63
CA ILE A 794 2.74 18.93 -8.71
C ILE A 794 2.40 17.87 -7.67
N LEU A 795 3.19 16.80 -7.58
CA LEU A 795 3.01 15.74 -6.59
C LEU A 795 3.17 16.28 -5.15
N LEU A 796 4.05 17.25 -4.93
CA LEU A 796 4.19 17.88 -3.61
C LEU A 796 2.91 18.60 -3.18
N SER A 797 2.21 19.25 -4.11
CA SER A 797 0.92 19.89 -3.84
C SER A 797 -0.21 18.89 -3.54
N GLU A 798 -0.07 17.64 -4.00
CA GLU A 798 -1.01 16.56 -3.68
C GLU A 798 -0.77 16.00 -2.27
N ILE A 799 0.50 15.75 -1.93
CA ILE A 799 0.88 15.05 -0.70
C ILE A 799 0.83 15.99 0.52
N ASP A 800 1.37 17.21 0.38
CA ASP A 800 1.53 18.14 1.50
C ASP A 800 1.52 19.61 1.03
N ASP A 801 0.32 20.20 0.99
CA ASP A 801 0.08 21.61 0.65
C ASP A 801 0.94 22.60 1.47
N ILE A 802 1.25 22.25 2.73
CA ILE A 802 2.11 23.07 3.60
C ILE A 802 3.55 23.03 3.07
N SER A 803 4.07 21.83 2.78
CA SER A 803 5.39 21.66 2.18
C SER A 803 5.50 22.33 0.81
N TYR A 804 4.46 22.30 -0.01
CA TYR A 804 4.43 23.05 -1.26
C TYR A 804 4.51 24.58 -1.04
N SER A 805 3.83 25.10 -0.03
CA SER A 805 3.91 26.53 0.34
C SER A 805 5.30 26.90 0.87
N ILE A 806 5.92 26.01 1.66
CA ILE A 806 7.31 26.15 2.11
C ILE A 806 8.25 26.18 0.91
N LEU A 807 8.12 25.24 -0.04
CA LEU A 807 8.96 25.20 -1.26
C LEU A 807 8.94 26.54 -2.03
N ILE A 808 7.77 27.16 -2.16
CA ILE A 808 7.63 28.48 -2.81
C ILE A 808 8.41 29.55 -2.04
N SER A 809 8.40 29.53 -0.70
CA SER A 809 9.12 30.51 0.12
C SER A 809 10.64 30.39 0.00
N TYR A 810 11.15 29.23 -0.43
CA TYR A 810 12.56 28.98 -0.73
C TYR A 810 12.90 29.12 -2.22
N ASP A 811 12.02 29.77 -3.01
CA ASP A 811 12.21 30.03 -4.45
C ASP A 811 12.66 28.81 -5.27
N PHE A 812 12.17 27.62 -4.90
CA PHE A 812 12.50 26.34 -5.57
C PHE A 812 14.01 26.00 -5.57
N GLU A 813 14.75 26.40 -4.53
CA GLU A 813 16.16 26.02 -4.35
C GLU A 813 16.34 24.52 -4.04
N TRP A 814 16.34 23.69 -5.08
CA TRP A 814 16.39 22.21 -4.98
C TRP A 814 17.63 21.65 -4.28
N GLU A 815 18.76 22.37 -4.28
CA GLU A 815 20.00 21.88 -3.66
C GLU A 815 19.92 21.89 -2.13
N ILE A 816 19.38 22.94 -1.52
CA ILE A 816 19.15 23.00 -0.07
C ILE A 816 18.26 21.83 0.36
N ILE A 817 17.23 21.55 -0.43
CA ILE A 817 16.26 20.51 -0.13
C ILE A 817 16.88 19.12 -0.32
N ARG A 818 17.69 18.91 -1.36
CA ARG A 818 18.47 17.69 -1.57
C ARG A 818 19.35 17.41 -0.35
N GLN A 819 20.07 18.41 0.15
CA GLN A 819 20.89 18.27 1.36
C GLN A 819 20.06 17.89 2.58
N GLN A 820 18.87 18.49 2.75
CA GLN A 820 17.96 18.12 3.83
C GLN A 820 17.46 16.68 3.72
N MET A 821 17.14 16.21 2.50
CA MET A 821 16.76 14.82 2.26
C MET A 821 17.91 13.87 2.60
N LEU A 822 19.14 14.18 2.20
CA LEU A 822 20.32 13.37 2.54
C LEU A 822 20.53 13.29 4.06
N ARG A 823 20.36 14.41 4.79
CA ARG A 823 20.40 14.43 6.26
C ARG A 823 19.33 13.54 6.89
N ILE A 824 18.11 13.58 6.38
CA ILE A 824 17.02 12.69 6.82
C ILE A 824 17.44 11.22 6.66
N ILE A 825 17.97 10.85 5.49
CA ILE A 825 18.46 9.48 5.26
C ILE A 825 19.63 9.14 6.20
N ASP A 826 20.53 10.08 6.46
CA ASP A 826 21.64 9.88 7.39
C ASP A 826 21.14 9.65 8.82
N TYR A 827 20.06 10.32 9.26
CA TYR A 827 19.39 10.00 10.54
C TYR A 827 18.75 8.61 10.54
N ILE A 828 18.15 8.20 9.41
CA ILE A 828 17.57 6.85 9.27
C ILE A 828 18.67 5.79 9.43
N LEU A 829 19.78 5.96 8.72
CA LEU A 829 20.96 5.08 8.78
C LEU A 829 21.66 5.16 10.15
N ALA A 830 21.63 6.32 10.81
CA ALA A 830 22.24 6.52 12.13
C ALA A 830 21.49 5.83 13.27
N ARG A 831 20.19 5.55 13.11
CA ARG A 831 19.42 4.76 14.08
C ARG A 831 20.00 3.36 14.26
N ASP A 832 20.60 2.80 13.23
CA ASP A 832 21.27 1.50 13.29
C ASP A 832 22.63 1.58 13.98
N LYS A 833 22.92 2.62 14.78
CA LYS A 833 24.16 2.75 15.55
C LYS A 833 23.99 2.23 16.99
N ILE A 834 25.05 1.63 17.53
CA ILE A 834 25.17 1.22 18.92
C ILE A 834 26.10 2.17 19.67
N LYS A 835 25.76 2.47 20.92
CA LYS A 835 26.64 3.22 21.83
C LYS A 835 27.62 2.24 22.47
N VAL A 836 28.91 2.55 22.39
CA VAL A 836 29.99 1.77 22.99
C VAL A 836 30.76 2.67 23.93
N LEU A 837 30.97 2.23 25.17
CA LEU A 837 31.82 2.95 26.12
C LEU A 837 33.28 2.56 25.83
N PHE A 838 34.12 3.52 25.47
CA PHE A 838 35.54 3.30 25.23
C PHE A 838 36.36 4.30 26.06
N SER A 839 37.21 3.79 26.95
CA SER A 839 38.03 4.61 27.87
C SER A 839 37.23 5.67 28.64
N GLY A 840 36.01 5.34 29.06
CA GLY A 840 35.11 6.24 29.81
C GLY A 840 34.33 7.25 28.96
N LYS A 841 34.53 7.28 27.63
CA LYS A 841 33.78 8.11 26.68
C LYS A 841 32.75 7.26 25.93
N GLU A 842 31.51 7.76 25.79
CA GLU A 842 30.53 7.14 24.89
C GLU A 842 30.90 7.44 23.44
N ILE A 843 31.13 6.41 22.64
CA ILE A 843 31.39 6.49 21.20
C ILE A 843 30.25 5.80 20.47
N VAL A 844 29.74 6.44 19.42
CA VAL A 844 28.64 5.91 18.62
C VAL A 844 29.20 5.25 17.36
N VAL A 845 28.97 3.94 17.21
CA VAL A 845 29.44 3.16 16.05
C VAL A 845 28.26 2.50 15.32
N PRO A 846 28.33 2.26 14.00
CA PRO A 846 27.31 1.47 13.30
C PRO A 846 27.13 0.08 13.92
N LYS A 847 25.91 -0.46 13.93
CA LYS A 847 25.66 -1.86 14.29
C LYS A 847 26.32 -2.76 13.24
N PRO A 848 26.95 -3.88 13.64
CA PRO A 848 27.43 -4.88 12.70
C PRO A 848 26.33 -5.32 11.71
N SER A 849 26.66 -5.35 10.42
CA SER A 849 25.72 -5.70 9.33
C SER A 849 26.49 -6.08 8.06
N PRO A 850 26.01 -7.06 7.28
CA PRO A 850 26.56 -7.43 5.98
C PRO A 850 26.61 -6.27 4.98
N ALA A 851 25.74 -5.26 5.14
CA ALA A 851 25.71 -4.07 4.29
C ALA A 851 27.00 -3.24 4.37
N LEU A 852 27.78 -3.37 5.45
CA LEU A 852 29.07 -2.69 5.60
C LEU A 852 30.16 -3.31 4.71
N LYS A 853 29.90 -4.49 4.10
CA LYS A 853 30.85 -5.23 3.27
C LYS A 853 32.18 -5.52 3.96
N LEU A 854 32.11 -5.92 5.23
CA LEU A 854 33.26 -6.26 6.06
C LEU A 854 33.22 -7.74 6.44
N LEU A 855 34.38 -8.38 6.50
CA LEU A 855 34.54 -9.78 6.93
C LEU A 855 35.64 -9.86 7.97
N ALA A 856 35.30 -10.04 9.24
CA ALA A 856 36.28 -10.18 10.31
C ALA A 856 36.75 -11.64 10.43
N LEU A 857 38.04 -11.88 10.25
CA LEU A 857 38.64 -13.21 10.24
C LEU A 857 39.31 -13.52 11.58
N SER A 858 39.02 -14.71 12.13
CA SER A 858 39.72 -15.29 13.27
C SER A 858 40.25 -16.68 12.93
N LEU A 859 41.48 -16.96 13.34
CA LEU A 859 42.23 -18.16 12.99
C LEU A 859 42.97 -18.71 14.20
N MET A 860 43.01 -20.03 14.30
CA MET A 860 43.83 -20.78 15.25
C MET A 860 44.47 -21.94 14.49
N VAL A 861 45.80 -21.97 14.51
CA VAL A 861 46.60 -22.98 13.82
C VAL A 861 47.67 -23.46 14.78
N GLU A 862 47.65 -24.76 15.09
CA GLU A 862 48.54 -25.40 16.06
C GLU A 862 49.05 -26.73 15.50
N VAL A 863 50.35 -26.97 15.59
CA VAL A 863 50.94 -28.28 15.29
C VAL A 863 50.86 -29.13 16.55
N VAL A 864 50.44 -30.37 16.37
CA VAL A 864 50.08 -31.32 17.41
C VAL A 864 50.95 -32.56 17.21
N GLY A 865 51.66 -32.97 18.27
CA GLY A 865 52.55 -34.13 18.21
C GLY A 865 53.83 -33.90 17.42
N GLU A 866 54.48 -32.73 17.54
CA GLU A 866 55.77 -32.45 16.89
C GLU A 866 56.86 -33.48 17.25
N GLU A 867 56.76 -34.13 18.41
CA GLU A 867 57.66 -35.18 18.89
C GLU A 867 57.22 -36.60 18.47
N THR A 868 56.12 -36.74 17.73
CA THR A 868 55.59 -38.03 17.28
C THR A 868 55.94 -38.31 15.81
N GLU A 869 56.00 -39.58 15.41
CA GLU A 869 56.31 -39.97 14.02
C GLU A 869 55.29 -39.44 12.98
N LEU A 870 54.09 -39.02 13.42
CA LEU A 870 53.00 -38.53 12.57
C LEU A 870 52.39 -37.24 13.14
N PRO A 871 53.06 -36.08 12.99
CA PRO A 871 52.51 -34.81 13.45
C PRO A 871 51.21 -34.49 12.71
N ARG A 872 50.30 -33.77 13.37
CA ARG A 872 49.04 -33.26 12.78
C ARG A 872 48.95 -31.75 13.00
N ILE A 873 48.30 -31.05 12.09
CA ILE A 873 47.96 -29.64 12.23
C ILE A 873 46.48 -29.51 12.54
N LEU A 874 46.18 -28.82 13.63
CA LEU A 874 44.85 -28.34 13.97
C LEU A 874 44.67 -26.98 13.31
N VAL A 875 43.68 -26.87 12.43
CA VAL A 875 43.26 -25.61 11.81
C VAL A 875 41.82 -25.34 12.19
N ALA A 876 41.59 -24.20 12.83
CA ALA A 876 40.26 -23.67 13.10
C ALA A 876 40.17 -22.25 12.54
N ILE A 877 39.12 -21.99 11.76
CA ILE A 877 38.88 -20.72 11.08
C ILE A 877 37.44 -20.29 11.36
N ASN A 878 37.23 -18.99 11.57
CA ASN A 878 35.91 -18.38 11.48
C ASN A 878 36.01 -17.03 10.79
N ALA A 879 35.00 -16.70 9.98
CA ALA A 879 34.77 -15.32 9.56
C ALA A 879 33.40 -14.82 10.04
N TYR A 880 33.27 -13.51 10.21
CA TYR A 880 32.03 -12.85 10.61
C TYR A 880 31.74 -11.67 9.70
N ASP A 881 30.55 -11.62 9.09
CA ASP A 881 30.16 -10.58 8.13
C ASP A 881 29.25 -9.48 8.72
N GLY A 882 29.05 -9.49 10.04
CA GLY A 882 28.14 -8.58 10.73
C GLY A 882 26.77 -9.19 11.05
N GLU A 883 26.46 -10.39 10.53
CA GLU A 883 25.25 -11.15 10.88
C GLU A 883 25.52 -12.66 11.01
N LYS A 884 26.30 -13.23 10.08
CA LYS A 884 26.56 -14.67 9.96
C LYS A 884 28.01 -15.02 10.25
N HIS A 885 28.19 -16.21 10.81
CA HIS A 885 29.50 -16.83 11.06
C HIS A 885 29.79 -17.94 10.07
N TYR A 886 31.05 -18.06 9.65
CA TYR A 886 31.56 -19.09 8.75
C TYR A 886 32.65 -19.93 9.43
N PRO A 887 32.29 -20.81 10.40
CA PRO A 887 33.29 -21.58 11.14
C PRO A 887 33.64 -22.89 10.44
N ALA A 888 34.90 -23.29 10.50
CA ALA A 888 35.35 -24.66 10.22
C ALA A 888 36.55 -25.02 11.11
N ILE A 889 36.70 -26.31 11.38
CA ILE A 889 37.81 -26.82 12.19
C ILE A 889 38.12 -28.26 11.78
N ALA A 890 39.40 -28.54 11.54
CA ALA A 890 39.88 -29.84 11.12
C ALA A 890 41.28 -30.14 11.69
N LEU A 891 41.58 -31.43 11.85
CA LEU A 891 42.87 -31.95 12.28
C LEU A 891 43.42 -32.88 11.18
N TYR A 892 44.54 -32.54 10.54
CA TYR A 892 45.07 -33.28 9.39
C TYR A 892 46.60 -33.27 9.34
N PRO A 893 47.29 -34.13 8.59
CA PRO A 893 48.76 -34.14 8.54
C PRO A 893 49.34 -32.84 7.93
N PRO A 894 50.43 -32.25 8.46
CA PRO A 894 51.05 -31.03 7.97
C PRO A 894 51.95 -31.33 6.76
N ILE A 895 51.41 -32.00 5.74
CA ILE A 895 52.19 -32.38 4.56
C ILE A 895 52.19 -31.20 3.59
N PRO A 896 53.37 -30.67 3.21
CA PRO A 896 53.47 -29.65 2.18
C PRO A 896 52.74 -30.09 0.91
N TYR A 897 51.99 -29.19 0.27
CA TYR A 897 51.26 -29.42 -0.99
C TYR A 897 49.98 -30.27 -0.91
N ILE A 898 49.62 -30.86 0.25
CA ILE A 898 48.31 -31.51 0.41
C ILE A 898 47.23 -30.47 0.72
N LYS A 899 46.13 -30.50 -0.05
CA LYS A 899 45.01 -29.57 0.15
C LYS A 899 44.36 -29.76 1.53
N PRO A 900 43.93 -28.67 2.19
CA PRO A 900 43.13 -28.77 3.40
C PRO A 900 41.87 -29.63 3.20
N PRO A 901 41.31 -30.21 4.27
CA PRO A 901 40.04 -30.93 4.21
C PRO A 901 38.90 -30.08 3.64
N HIS A 902 37.89 -30.75 3.05
CA HIS A 902 36.75 -30.09 2.38
C HIS A 902 36.08 -29.02 3.26
N GLU A 903 35.94 -29.27 4.56
CA GLU A 903 35.34 -28.32 5.51
C GLU A 903 36.08 -26.97 5.58
N ILE A 904 37.41 -26.98 5.49
CA ILE A 904 38.24 -25.77 5.48
C ILE A 904 38.16 -25.09 4.11
N LEU A 905 38.23 -25.87 3.03
CA LEU A 905 38.15 -25.37 1.65
C LEU A 905 36.80 -24.73 1.33
N ASP A 906 35.70 -25.27 1.84
CA ASP A 906 34.35 -24.72 1.64
C ASP A 906 34.20 -23.35 2.29
N VAL A 907 34.81 -23.15 3.46
CA VAL A 907 34.88 -21.81 4.09
C VAL A 907 35.77 -20.90 3.25
N GLU A 908 36.97 -21.33 2.87
CA GLU A 908 37.88 -20.53 2.03
C GLU A 908 37.17 -20.06 0.75
N LYS A 909 36.48 -20.96 0.04
CA LYS A 909 35.72 -20.65 -1.17
C LYS A 909 34.63 -19.59 -0.93
N LYS A 910 33.83 -19.73 0.13
CA LYS A 910 32.79 -18.74 0.47
C LYS A 910 33.37 -17.37 0.77
N LEU A 911 34.51 -17.31 1.45
CA LEU A 911 35.19 -16.04 1.74
C LEU A 911 35.72 -15.40 0.47
N LEU A 912 36.33 -16.18 -0.42
CA LEU A 912 36.82 -15.71 -1.72
C LEU A 912 35.68 -15.17 -2.59
N GLU A 913 34.54 -15.85 -2.63
CA GLU A 913 33.36 -15.39 -3.36
C GLU A 913 32.92 -14.01 -2.87
N LYS A 914 32.85 -13.82 -1.55
CA LYS A 914 32.49 -12.53 -0.95
C LYS A 914 33.49 -11.42 -1.24
N ILE A 915 34.79 -11.71 -1.16
CA ILE A 915 35.85 -10.70 -1.36
C ILE A 915 35.95 -10.29 -2.82
N MET A 916 35.89 -11.27 -3.73
CA MET A 916 36.15 -11.07 -5.15
C MET A 916 34.91 -10.64 -5.94
N TYR A 917 33.73 -11.19 -5.64
CA TYR A 917 32.50 -10.88 -6.39
C TYR A 917 31.55 -9.94 -5.65
N GLU A 918 31.47 -10.01 -4.33
CA GLU A 918 30.57 -9.15 -3.53
C GLU A 918 31.25 -7.88 -2.97
N ASP A 919 32.55 -7.72 -3.23
CA ASP A 919 33.38 -6.57 -2.87
C ASP A 919 33.55 -6.36 -1.36
N TYR A 920 33.63 -7.46 -0.60
CA TYR A 920 33.95 -7.40 0.82
C TYR A 920 35.41 -7.09 1.10
N LYS A 921 35.67 -6.38 2.20
CA LYS A 921 37.01 -6.19 2.78
C LYS A 921 37.21 -7.10 3.97
N ILE A 922 38.37 -7.76 4.03
CA ILE A 922 38.71 -8.65 5.13
C ILE A 922 39.41 -7.87 6.25
N ILE A 923 38.92 -8.01 7.47
CA ILE A 923 39.48 -7.40 8.67
C ILE A 923 40.27 -8.47 9.43
N ILE A 924 41.53 -8.18 9.71
CA ILE A 924 42.44 -9.08 10.42
C ILE A 924 43.10 -8.36 11.60
N PRO A 925 43.35 -9.06 12.73
CA PRO A 925 44.02 -8.44 13.88
C PRO A 925 45.45 -7.98 13.58
N ASN A 926 46.24 -8.82 12.90
CA ASN A 926 47.64 -8.55 12.56
C ASN A 926 48.03 -9.31 11.28
N LYS A 927 48.49 -8.59 10.26
CA LYS A 927 48.77 -9.15 8.92
C LYS A 927 49.86 -10.22 8.93
N GLU A 928 50.99 -9.98 9.59
CA GLU A 928 52.13 -10.91 9.59
C GLU A 928 51.76 -12.24 10.24
N LYS A 929 51.13 -12.19 11.42
CA LYS A 929 50.71 -13.39 12.15
C LYS A 929 49.63 -14.18 11.40
N THR A 930 48.65 -13.49 10.81
CA THR A 930 47.60 -14.12 10.02
C THR A 930 48.17 -14.80 8.77
N LEU A 931 49.10 -14.14 8.06
CA LEU A 931 49.78 -14.73 6.90
C LEU A 931 50.60 -15.97 7.26
N TYR A 932 51.29 -15.94 8.40
CA TYR A 932 52.01 -17.10 8.91
C TYR A 932 51.04 -18.28 9.14
N GLN A 933 49.95 -18.05 9.88
CA GLN A 933 48.95 -19.09 10.17
C GLN A 933 48.32 -19.68 8.90
N LEU A 934 47.95 -18.85 7.92
CA LEU A 934 47.36 -19.31 6.66
C LEU A 934 48.35 -20.12 5.81
N LYS A 935 49.63 -19.73 5.79
CA LYS A 935 50.68 -20.51 5.12
C LYS A 935 50.88 -21.86 5.79
N THR A 936 50.91 -21.91 7.12
CA THR A 936 51.02 -23.17 7.88
C THR A 936 49.80 -24.06 7.65
N ALA A 937 48.59 -23.48 7.54
CA ALA A 937 47.36 -24.18 7.19
C ALA A 937 47.22 -24.52 5.69
N ASN A 938 48.22 -24.24 4.86
CA ASN A 938 48.23 -24.44 3.41
C ASN A 938 47.04 -23.77 2.66
N MET A 939 46.49 -22.68 3.20
CA MET A 939 45.39 -21.88 2.63
C MET A 939 45.94 -20.80 1.71
N LYS A 940 46.48 -21.23 0.56
CA LYS A 940 47.28 -20.37 -0.34
C LYS A 940 46.48 -19.22 -0.96
N GLN A 941 45.20 -19.42 -1.26
CA GLN A 941 44.39 -18.42 -1.95
C GLN A 941 44.05 -17.25 -1.02
N LEU A 942 43.60 -17.55 0.20
CA LEU A 942 43.35 -16.52 1.21
C LEU A 942 44.64 -15.78 1.59
N ALA A 943 45.76 -16.50 1.73
CA ALA A 943 47.08 -15.89 2.01
C ALA A 943 47.54 -14.94 0.90
N LEU A 944 47.26 -15.25 -0.37
CA LEU A 944 47.62 -14.41 -1.51
C LEU A 944 46.81 -13.10 -1.53
N ILE A 945 45.51 -13.16 -1.26
CA ILE A 945 44.67 -11.95 -1.13
C ILE A 945 45.17 -11.07 0.00
N ILE A 946 45.35 -11.63 1.20
CA ILE A 946 45.79 -10.86 2.38
C ILE A 946 47.20 -10.27 2.16
N GLY A 947 48.08 -11.01 1.49
CA GLY A 947 49.45 -10.58 1.21
C GLY A 947 49.51 -9.46 0.18
N ASN A 948 48.84 -9.65 -0.96
CA ASN A 948 49.09 -8.91 -2.19
C ASN A 948 47.96 -7.94 -2.60
N MET A 949 46.82 -7.94 -1.91
CA MET A 949 45.71 -7.01 -2.17
C MET A 949 45.46 -6.09 -0.97
N PRO A 950 46.26 -5.01 -0.80
CA PRO A 950 46.14 -4.10 0.33
C PRO A 950 44.77 -3.40 0.38
N ASP A 951 44.13 -3.12 -0.76
CA ASP A 951 42.82 -2.44 -0.80
C ASP A 951 41.67 -3.29 -0.26
N LYS A 952 41.86 -4.61 -0.24
CA LYS A 952 40.88 -5.60 0.23
C LYS A 952 41.14 -6.07 1.65
N THR A 953 42.27 -5.65 2.26
CA THR A 953 42.73 -6.15 3.56
C THR A 953 42.88 -5.00 4.55
N ILE A 954 42.28 -5.14 5.72
CA ILE A 954 42.31 -4.16 6.80
C ILE A 954 43.05 -4.76 7.99
N ASP A 955 44.26 -4.27 8.26
CA ASP A 955 45.04 -4.62 9.45
C ASP A 955 44.68 -3.67 10.61
N ILE A 956 44.10 -4.23 11.67
CA ILE A 956 43.71 -3.47 12.87
C ILE A 956 44.94 -2.91 13.60
N THR A 957 46.03 -3.67 13.73
CA THR A 957 47.24 -3.22 14.44
C THR A 957 47.83 -1.99 13.76
N GLN A 958 47.89 -2.00 12.43
CA GLN A 958 48.35 -0.84 11.65
C GLN A 958 47.42 0.38 11.83
N LYS A 959 46.11 0.17 11.88
CA LYS A 959 45.12 1.23 12.13
C LYS A 959 45.22 1.81 13.56
N ILE A 960 45.51 0.99 14.56
CA ILE A 960 45.75 1.48 15.94
C ILE A 960 46.99 2.37 15.99
N GLN A 961 48.07 1.98 15.31
CA GLN A 961 49.30 2.77 15.24
C GLN A 961 49.06 4.17 14.62
N THR A 962 48.14 4.29 13.66
CA THR A 962 47.79 5.60 13.07
C THR A 962 47.08 6.57 14.02
N ILE A 963 46.53 6.10 15.15
CA ILE A 963 45.76 6.92 16.11
C ILE A 963 46.62 7.28 17.34
N ASN A 964 47.89 6.88 17.40
CA ASN A 964 48.81 7.13 18.51
C ASN A 964 48.26 6.67 19.89
N LEU A 965 47.38 5.66 19.91
CA LEU A 965 46.89 5.00 21.12
C LEU A 965 48.00 4.09 21.68
N LYS A 966 49.01 4.68 22.31
CA LYS A 966 50.26 3.98 22.65
C LYS A 966 50.13 2.82 23.67
N ASN A 967 48.98 2.64 24.33
CA ASN A 967 48.84 1.66 25.42
C ASN A 967 47.53 0.84 25.42
N VAL A 968 46.76 0.77 24.32
CA VAL A 968 45.53 -0.04 24.28
C VAL A 968 45.77 -1.33 23.51
N SER A 969 45.79 -2.45 24.23
CA SER A 969 45.87 -3.77 23.63
C SER A 969 44.56 -4.15 22.93
N PHE A 970 44.66 -4.98 21.88
CA PHE A 970 43.50 -5.60 21.23
C PHE A 970 42.56 -6.32 22.23
N GLN A 971 43.11 -6.82 23.33
CA GLN A 971 42.35 -7.50 24.39
C GLN A 971 41.57 -6.51 25.29
N GLU A 972 42.09 -5.31 25.55
CA GLU A 972 41.37 -4.27 26.31
C GLU A 972 40.20 -3.68 25.51
N LEU A 973 40.35 -3.53 24.18
CA LEU A 973 39.26 -3.18 23.25
C LEU A 973 38.11 -4.22 23.26
N ALA A 974 38.43 -5.49 23.51
CA ALA A 974 37.47 -6.59 23.53
C ALA A 974 36.60 -6.62 24.80
N ILE A 975 37.20 -6.30 25.95
CA ILE A 975 36.59 -6.40 27.28
C ILE A 975 35.57 -5.27 27.52
N GLN A 976 35.80 -4.07 26.97
CA GLN A 976 34.92 -2.92 27.18
C GLN A 976 33.58 -2.98 26.39
N TYR A 977 33.45 -3.89 25.42
CA TYR A 977 32.25 -4.05 24.60
C TYR A 977 31.18 -4.97 25.21
N THR A 978 31.56 -6.07 25.87
CA THR A 978 30.60 -7.16 26.12
C THR A 978 29.76 -6.98 27.39
N GLY A 979 30.18 -6.11 28.33
CA GLY A 979 29.50 -5.95 29.64
C GLY A 979 29.36 -7.25 30.45
N GLN A 980 29.96 -8.33 29.97
CA GLN A 980 29.92 -9.70 30.45
C GLN A 980 31.27 -10.33 30.09
N GLU A 981 31.86 -11.09 31.01
CA GLU A 981 32.84 -12.11 30.65
C GLU A 981 32.16 -13.07 29.66
N LYS A 982 32.40 -12.94 28.35
CA LYS A 982 31.95 -13.94 27.37
C LYS A 982 32.72 -15.24 27.60
N THR A 983 32.18 -16.08 28.48
CA THR A 983 32.07 -17.56 28.58
C THR A 983 33.18 -18.50 28.11
N VAL A 984 34.30 -18.07 27.53
CA VAL A 984 35.41 -18.98 27.17
C VAL A 984 36.73 -18.47 27.74
N ASN A 985 37.06 -18.97 28.93
CA ASN A 985 38.34 -18.74 29.60
C ASN A 985 39.49 -19.23 28.68
N PRO A 986 40.47 -18.38 28.30
CA PRO A 986 41.62 -18.79 27.51
C PRO A 986 42.40 -19.97 28.10
N SER A 987 42.39 -20.14 29.43
CA SER A 987 42.98 -21.29 30.13
C SER A 987 42.27 -22.60 29.77
N ARG A 988 40.95 -22.57 29.58
CA ARG A 988 40.14 -23.72 29.14
C ARG A 988 40.51 -24.15 27.72
N ILE A 989 40.73 -23.18 26.82
CA ILE A 989 41.21 -23.48 25.46
C ILE A 989 42.61 -24.10 25.50
N ARG A 990 43.51 -23.62 26.38
CA ARG A 990 44.83 -24.26 26.56
C ARG A 990 44.73 -25.69 27.08
N GLU A 991 43.85 -25.99 28.03
CA GLU A 991 43.59 -27.36 28.50
C GLU A 991 43.08 -28.27 27.38
N ILE A 992 42.15 -27.76 26.56
CA ILE A 992 41.64 -28.47 25.39
C ILE A 992 42.76 -28.75 24.38
N LEU A 993 43.61 -27.76 24.10
CA LEU A 993 44.75 -27.92 23.20
C LEU A 993 45.78 -28.91 23.75
N LYS A 994 46.05 -28.89 25.07
CA LYS A 994 46.91 -29.90 25.73
C LYS A 994 46.33 -31.30 25.56
N THR A 995 45.02 -31.46 25.77
CA THR A 995 44.33 -32.74 25.57
C THR A 995 44.39 -33.22 24.12
N ILE A 996 44.24 -32.30 23.15
CA ILE A 996 44.37 -32.62 21.73
C ILE A 996 45.83 -33.00 21.39
N ARG A 997 46.83 -32.35 22.01
CA ARG A 997 48.26 -32.71 21.90
C ARG A 997 48.57 -34.10 22.42
N GLU A 998 48.01 -34.48 23.56
CA GLU A 998 48.22 -35.80 24.16
C GLU A 998 47.47 -36.91 23.40
N LYS A 999 46.24 -36.65 22.96
CA LYS A 999 45.34 -37.67 22.38
C LYS A 999 45.29 -37.71 20.86
N MET A 1000 45.93 -36.75 20.18
CA MET A 1000 45.98 -36.63 18.71
C MET A 1000 44.61 -36.69 18.01
N THR A 1001 43.54 -36.34 18.73
CA THR A 1001 42.14 -36.42 18.30
C THR A 1001 41.32 -35.24 18.84
N ILE A 1002 40.30 -34.83 18.10
CA ILE A 1002 39.38 -33.76 18.51
C ILE A 1002 37.99 -34.35 18.78
N TYR A 1003 37.51 -34.20 20.01
CA TYR A 1003 36.14 -34.56 20.38
C TYR A 1003 35.16 -33.45 19.99
N GLU A 1004 33.91 -33.79 19.73
CA GLU A 1004 32.85 -32.83 19.37
C GLU A 1004 32.66 -31.71 20.41
N THR A 1005 32.85 -32.01 21.70
CA THR A 1005 32.81 -31.01 22.77
C THR A 1005 33.92 -29.97 22.63
N HIS A 1006 35.15 -30.40 22.34
CA HIS A 1006 36.29 -29.52 22.07
C HIS A 1006 36.07 -28.71 20.78
N ARG A 1007 35.49 -29.33 19.75
CA ARG A 1007 35.15 -28.69 18.47
C ARG A 1007 34.23 -27.49 18.68
N LYS A 1008 33.14 -27.67 19.44
CA LYS A 1008 32.19 -26.61 19.75
C LYS A 1008 32.82 -25.47 20.56
N GLN A 1009 33.66 -25.79 21.54
CA GLN A 1009 34.30 -24.79 22.40
C GLN A 1009 35.32 -23.93 21.65
N ILE A 1010 36.11 -24.52 20.74
CA ILE A 1010 37.07 -23.79 19.91
C ILE A 1010 36.34 -22.90 18.89
N ILE A 1011 35.26 -23.39 18.27
CA ILE A 1011 34.44 -22.58 17.35
C ILE A 1011 33.84 -21.39 18.08
N GLU A 1012 33.27 -21.58 19.27
CA GLU A 1012 32.67 -20.49 20.04
C GLU A 1012 33.71 -19.44 20.45
N TYR A 1013 34.91 -19.87 20.82
CA TYR A 1013 36.04 -18.97 21.05
C TYR A 1013 36.36 -18.12 19.81
N LEU A 1014 36.46 -18.75 18.63
CA LEU A 1014 36.75 -18.03 17.38
C LEU A 1014 35.63 -17.08 16.94
N ARG A 1015 34.36 -17.44 17.17
CA ARG A 1015 33.21 -16.56 16.89
C ARG A 1015 33.30 -15.27 17.70
N ASN A 1016 33.54 -15.40 19.00
CA ASN A 1016 33.75 -14.25 19.88
C ASN A 1016 34.93 -13.38 19.40
N MET A 1017 36.05 -13.99 19.05
CA MET A 1017 37.22 -13.26 18.52
C MET A 1017 36.92 -12.49 17.22
N SER A 1018 36.16 -13.08 16.30
CA SER A 1018 35.79 -12.40 15.05
C SER A 1018 34.78 -11.27 15.25
N GLU A 1019 33.81 -11.41 16.15
CA GLU A 1019 32.88 -10.31 16.51
C GLU A 1019 33.65 -9.14 17.13
N THR A 1020 34.54 -9.44 18.08
CA THR A 1020 35.43 -8.46 18.69
C THR A 1020 36.24 -7.73 17.64
N THR A 1021 36.89 -8.47 16.74
CA THR A 1021 37.69 -7.92 15.64
C THR A 1021 36.87 -6.95 14.78
N TYR A 1022 35.64 -7.34 14.43
CA TYR A 1022 34.72 -6.50 13.65
C TYR A 1022 34.40 -5.19 14.35
N LEU A 1023 34.03 -5.27 15.63
CA LEU A 1023 33.64 -4.10 16.42
C LEU A 1023 34.80 -3.19 16.75
N SER A 1024 35.97 -3.74 17.06
CA SER A 1024 37.20 -2.95 17.26
C SER A 1024 37.48 -2.10 16.04
N TYR A 1025 37.32 -2.64 14.82
CA TYR A 1025 37.47 -1.84 13.61
C TYR A 1025 36.45 -0.68 13.53
N LEU A 1026 35.18 -0.91 13.84
CA LEU A 1026 34.16 0.15 13.82
C LEU A 1026 34.46 1.26 14.84
N ILE A 1027 34.94 0.91 16.03
CA ILE A 1027 35.32 1.86 17.09
C ILE A 1027 36.53 2.69 16.63
N ILE A 1028 37.57 2.03 16.13
CA ILE A 1028 38.77 2.69 15.59
C ILE A 1028 38.41 3.64 14.46
N GLN A 1029 37.50 3.23 13.56
CA GLN A 1029 37.06 4.07 12.45
C GLN A 1029 36.25 5.29 12.93
N ALA A 1030 35.40 5.12 13.95
CA ALA A 1030 34.68 6.24 14.58
C ALA A 1030 35.65 7.21 15.27
N LEU A 1031 36.65 6.71 15.98
CA LEU A 1031 37.71 7.53 16.60
C LEU A 1031 38.54 8.31 15.58
N ILE A 1032 38.92 7.68 14.45
CA ILE A 1032 39.63 8.38 13.36
C ILE A 1032 38.78 9.52 12.82
N ASN A 1033 37.48 9.31 12.66
CA ASN A 1033 36.57 10.34 12.15
C ASN A 1033 36.40 11.49 13.15
N GLU A 1034 36.32 11.20 14.45
CA GLU A 1034 36.29 12.24 15.50
C GLU A 1034 37.57 13.07 15.56
N ILE A 1035 38.74 12.48 15.29
CA ILE A 1035 40.03 13.20 15.29
C ILE A 1035 40.22 14.06 14.03
N LYS A 1036 39.54 13.70 12.94
CA LYS A 1036 39.58 14.45 11.67
C LYS A 1036 38.59 15.61 11.60
N GLN A 1037 37.57 15.60 12.46
CA GLN A 1037 36.64 16.70 12.70
C GLN A 1037 37.23 17.64 13.74
#